data_AF-A0A1V9Z2D5-F1
#
_entry.id   AF-A0A1V9Z2D5-F1
#
_cell.length_a   1.000
_cell.length_b   1.000
_cell.length_c   1.000
_cell.angle_alpha   90.00
_cell.angle_beta   90.00
_cell.angle_gamma   90.00
#
_symmetry.space_group_name_H-M   'P 1'
#
loop_
_entity.id
_entity.type
_entity.pdbx_description
1 polymer ?
#
loop_
_entity_poly.entity_id
_entity_poly.type
_entity_poly.pdbx_seq_one_letter_code
_entity_poly.pdbx_strand_id
1 'polypeptide(L)'
;MAEQAFVGVGQRPGLVAWRIEKMVPVPVKKDLHKLHSGDSYIFLMTVQKGSSLSWNIHFWLGKDTSQDESGVAAYKTVELDESLGGGPIQYRECQGHESELFLSYFKKTGLEYLAGGVDSGFKQVVRDQYETILFQVKGKRTVRVNQVPTKNSSLTKDDVYILDLGLEIFVWNGPTANRQEKAKALDFVRQVNNNERGGRAQITFLDDEPKNEKFWKTLGGYINVTKEGLDDDAADKAHRSAMKLIKLSDASSSLKTTDVTPSDGILKKELLSSDDVFIVDAGNALHVWIGKGASADERKNGMIYATKYLSQSRRSSQTPITRVAEGAEGATFKSLFRAWDPPRTISFGQVESKSAVTETRAGTSAASLYSNTAAEDDDMFAGQTGTNEVAIWRIEDMEKVAIDPEMYGQFYGGDSYVILQTFTPSSSKPAHVIYFWQGRQSSQDEKAASALWAQRLDDEMGGSPVQVRVIQGKEPPHFRRLFEGKMIVHSGGKASGFKNRDDEDSYDTDGVSLFHVKGTTELNTFATQVDEVAANLNSGDCFVLVTPRTVYEWQGSGSNAEEQRVSSNIAAILRHKRSLQVVPEGSEDGAFWSFLGGKDAYPSEKAGIEANHEPRLFHCTNSGGFFDAAEVIDFAQDDLNADDVFLLDVYTSLFIWVGSGANEAEKRGATQMAHDYLHAAKGDGRGDDTPIVMIVSGKEPSIFTCHFSGWDPKFFEQSTFVDPYEAKMAKLRAEKEKAAGIEPHEGHVIAPPAPVAVVTAAGQKFTYDQLLAGVDGIDISSKEAYLSDADFKTVFGATRDEFHALPKWKQQAKKKEVKLREIMRKFERKRVNFELATMCWCGFLKGTPRYLLPTIIGMLIIWLYTCFTMNSAVHLPLWHWIHFHLVLMLLCASLYRTLTAKVFARDSPALNLLKDDKNDLSLLELKYDGRKRYCRKCELPKPDRTHHCGTCEACIAKMDHHCVFLNKCIGLENYKFFILFLFWSAVTCLDEAALLYSYLLTPAFDQLTQDFIQANLSFTSPHFQIAAVFFASTCVGIALACFCIMHLYLCIFNMTTLEYCEKRDCIGYINYYHVGVLANLHQVFGQLSIALLPIYPEHMKELRIKFPTNKQKMQ
;
A
#
# COMPACT_ATOMS: atom_id res chain seq x y z
N MET A 1 22.46 -37.40 22.30
CA MET A 1 21.38 -37.99 23.13
C MET A 1 20.17 -37.11 22.89
N ALA A 2 19.10 -37.65 22.30
CA ALA A 2 17.90 -36.88 22.02
C ALA A 2 17.35 -36.25 23.30
N GLU A 3 16.91 -34.99 23.24
CA GLU A 3 16.26 -34.34 24.37
C GLU A 3 15.06 -35.16 24.88
N GLN A 4 14.94 -35.25 26.22
CA GLN A 4 13.96 -36.11 26.89
C GLN A 4 12.51 -35.86 26.44
N ALA A 5 12.21 -34.66 25.92
CA ALA A 5 10.91 -34.23 25.45
C ALA A 5 10.44 -34.90 24.13
N PHE A 6 11.36 -35.47 23.33
CA PHE A 6 11.06 -36.05 22.01
C PHE A 6 11.07 -37.58 21.97
N VAL A 7 11.31 -38.23 23.11
CA VAL A 7 11.36 -39.71 23.19
C VAL A 7 9.96 -40.32 23.01
N GLY A 8 9.80 -41.20 22.00
CA GLY A 8 8.55 -41.95 21.76
C GLY A 8 7.46 -41.19 20.98
N VAL A 9 7.79 -40.01 20.47
CA VAL A 9 6.89 -39.12 19.75
C VAL A 9 6.75 -39.57 18.28
N GLY A 10 5.62 -39.31 17.63
CA GLY A 10 5.39 -39.69 16.23
C GLY A 10 5.03 -41.16 15.98
N GLN A 11 4.88 -41.97 17.03
CA GLN A 11 4.52 -43.40 16.90
C GLN A 11 3.02 -43.66 16.73
N ARG A 12 2.18 -42.63 16.91
CA ARG A 12 0.72 -42.72 16.81
C ARG A 12 0.18 -41.51 16.06
N PRO A 13 -0.91 -41.65 15.27
CA PRO A 13 -1.53 -40.52 14.58
C PRO A 13 -2.07 -39.47 15.56
N GLY A 14 -1.89 -38.19 15.24
CA GLY A 14 -2.34 -37.07 16.06
C GLY A 14 -1.43 -35.84 16.00
N LEU A 15 -1.95 -34.72 16.52
CA LEU A 15 -1.24 -33.46 16.66
C LEU A 15 -0.67 -33.33 18.09
N VAL A 16 0.61 -33.02 18.18
CA VAL A 16 1.30 -32.70 19.43
C VAL A 16 2.07 -31.39 19.27
N ALA A 17 2.26 -30.63 20.35
CA ALA A 17 3.02 -29.38 20.30
C ALA A 17 3.88 -29.17 21.54
N TRP A 18 4.91 -28.35 21.39
CA TRP A 18 5.80 -27.87 22.43
C TRP A 18 5.92 -26.35 22.32
N ARG A 19 5.89 -25.67 23.46
CA ARG A 19 6.22 -24.25 23.58
C ARG A 19 7.69 -24.15 23.98
N ILE A 20 8.42 -23.23 23.37
CA ILE A 20 9.79 -22.96 23.80
C ILE A 20 9.71 -22.09 25.05
N GLU A 21 10.17 -22.63 26.17
CA GLU A 21 10.23 -21.90 27.43
C GLU A 21 11.68 -21.95 27.94
N LYS A 22 12.32 -20.78 28.08
CA LYS A 22 13.71 -20.67 28.58
C LYS A 22 14.69 -21.60 27.83
N MET A 23 14.62 -21.58 26.49
CA MET A 23 15.49 -22.35 25.58
C MET A 23 15.26 -23.87 25.57
N VAL A 24 14.16 -24.38 26.14
CA VAL A 24 13.83 -25.81 26.16
C VAL A 24 12.40 -26.04 25.63
N PRO A 25 12.15 -27.09 24.81
CA PRO A 25 10.80 -27.44 24.36
C PRO A 25 9.97 -28.07 25.48
N VAL A 26 8.90 -27.39 25.90
CA VAL A 26 7.96 -27.84 26.94
C VAL A 26 6.64 -28.29 26.29
N PRO A 27 6.17 -29.53 26.52
CA PRO A 27 4.98 -30.06 25.85
C PRO A 27 3.68 -29.34 26.26
N VAL A 28 2.89 -28.93 25.26
CA VAL A 28 1.58 -28.28 25.43
C VAL A 28 0.51 -29.36 25.58
N LYS A 29 -0.05 -29.51 26.79
CA LYS A 29 -0.98 -30.60 27.13
C LYS A 29 -2.44 -30.35 26.75
N LYS A 30 -2.86 -29.08 26.63
CA LYS A 30 -4.24 -28.64 26.33
C LYS A 30 -4.19 -27.34 25.53
N ASP A 31 -5.28 -26.99 24.86
CA ASP A 31 -5.46 -25.73 24.12
C ASP A 31 -4.38 -25.46 23.06
N LEU A 32 -4.09 -26.48 22.24
CA LEU A 32 -3.13 -26.40 21.11
C LEU A 32 -3.44 -25.29 20.08
N HIS A 33 -4.63 -24.69 20.16
CA HIS A 33 -5.09 -23.60 19.31
C HIS A 33 -4.79 -22.20 19.86
N LYS A 34 -4.29 -22.08 21.10
CA LYS A 34 -4.00 -20.79 21.75
C LYS A 34 -2.50 -20.54 21.74
N LEU A 35 -2.06 -19.56 20.97
CA LEU A 35 -0.64 -19.25 20.78
C LEU A 35 -0.32 -17.86 21.31
N HIS A 36 0.71 -17.79 22.15
CA HIS A 36 1.20 -16.52 22.68
C HIS A 36 2.09 -15.81 21.67
N SER A 37 1.79 -14.54 21.40
CA SER A 37 2.47 -13.73 20.41
C SER A 37 3.94 -13.49 20.76
N GLY A 38 4.31 -13.59 22.04
CA GLY A 38 5.68 -13.44 22.54
C GLY A 38 6.55 -14.70 22.48
N ASP A 39 6.05 -15.84 22.00
CA ASP A 39 6.80 -17.12 22.08
C ASP A 39 6.95 -17.82 20.73
N SER A 40 7.77 -18.85 20.75
CA SER A 40 7.91 -19.82 19.65
C SER A 40 7.40 -21.20 20.06
N TYR A 41 6.80 -21.91 19.11
CA TYR A 41 6.22 -23.25 19.30
C TYR A 41 6.72 -24.22 18.24
N ILE A 42 6.69 -25.52 18.53
CA ILE A 42 6.93 -26.62 17.60
C ILE A 42 5.70 -27.52 17.63
N PHE A 43 5.16 -27.87 16.48
CA PHE A 43 4.05 -28.78 16.29
C PHE A 43 4.50 -29.97 15.47
N LEU A 44 3.99 -31.16 15.79
CA LEU A 44 4.15 -32.34 14.98
C LEU A 44 2.79 -32.98 14.74
N MET A 45 2.41 -33.09 13.46
CA MET A 45 1.22 -33.79 13.00
C MET A 45 1.63 -35.14 12.42
N THR A 46 1.15 -36.22 13.02
CA THR A 46 1.37 -37.59 12.54
C THR A 46 0.11 -38.10 11.83
N VAL A 47 0.24 -38.44 10.55
CA VAL A 47 -0.86 -38.91 9.71
C VAL A 47 -0.59 -40.36 9.27
N GLN A 48 -1.55 -41.24 9.49
CA GLN A 48 -1.48 -42.62 9.00
C GLN A 48 -1.92 -42.70 7.54
N LYS A 49 -1.03 -43.19 6.67
CA LYS A 49 -1.32 -43.49 5.26
C LYS A 49 -1.16 -44.99 5.02
N GLY A 50 -2.24 -45.74 5.12
CA GLY A 50 -2.20 -47.20 5.02
C GLY A 50 -1.44 -47.83 6.20
N SER A 51 -0.37 -48.58 5.92
CA SER A 51 0.49 -49.22 6.93
C SER A 51 1.69 -48.38 7.37
N SER A 52 1.93 -47.21 6.77
CA SER A 52 3.03 -46.30 7.14
C SER A 52 2.53 -45.02 7.80
N LEU A 53 3.38 -44.44 8.65
CA LEU A 53 3.14 -43.14 9.28
C LEU A 53 3.89 -42.07 8.48
N SER A 54 3.28 -40.89 8.38
CA SER A 54 3.85 -39.69 7.77
C SER A 54 3.79 -38.54 8.77
N TRP A 55 4.81 -37.68 8.76
CA TRP A 55 5.01 -36.66 9.78
C TRP A 55 5.16 -35.28 9.16
N ASN A 56 4.47 -34.29 9.72
CA ASN A 56 4.64 -32.87 9.37
C ASN A 56 5.03 -32.10 10.63
N ILE A 57 6.20 -31.47 10.64
CA ILE A 57 6.67 -30.65 11.75
C ILE A 57 6.47 -29.17 11.37
N HIS A 58 5.85 -28.38 12.23
CA HIS A 58 5.65 -26.95 12.02
C HIS A 58 6.28 -26.19 13.19
N PHE A 59 7.22 -25.29 12.96
CA PHE A 59 7.66 -24.37 14.01
C PHE A 59 7.04 -23.01 13.79
N TRP A 60 6.26 -22.58 14.79
CA TRP A 60 5.47 -21.36 14.75
C TRP A 60 6.16 -20.25 15.55
N LEU A 61 6.25 -19.06 14.96
CA LEU A 61 6.92 -17.91 15.54
C LEU A 61 5.91 -16.79 15.81
N GLY A 62 5.78 -16.41 17.08
CA GLY A 62 4.97 -15.29 17.51
C GLY A 62 5.53 -13.95 17.03
N LYS A 63 4.65 -12.98 16.80
CA LYS A 63 5.00 -11.62 16.33
C LYS A 63 6.00 -10.90 17.23
N ASP A 64 5.92 -11.15 18.53
CA ASP A 64 6.72 -10.53 19.59
C ASP A 64 7.77 -11.51 20.16
N THR A 65 8.01 -12.67 19.51
CA THR A 65 8.97 -13.68 19.99
C THR A 65 10.41 -13.21 19.93
N SER A 66 11.21 -13.62 20.92
CA SER A 66 12.62 -13.24 21.01
C SER A 66 13.51 -14.04 20.04
N GLN A 67 14.66 -13.48 19.69
CA GLN A 67 15.57 -14.08 18.70
C GLN A 67 16.15 -15.42 19.17
N ASP A 68 16.36 -15.57 20.48
CA ASP A 68 16.86 -16.79 21.10
C ASP A 68 15.82 -17.90 21.10
N GLU A 69 14.55 -17.59 21.40
CA GLU A 69 13.46 -18.58 21.37
C GLU A 69 13.12 -19.05 19.95
N SER A 70 13.08 -18.13 18.98
CA SER A 70 12.90 -18.47 17.57
C SER A 70 14.07 -19.28 17.01
N GLY A 71 15.30 -18.96 17.45
CA GLY A 71 16.49 -19.75 17.15
C GLY A 71 16.43 -21.16 17.74
N VAL A 72 15.94 -21.31 18.97
CA VAL A 72 15.75 -22.62 19.61
C VAL A 72 14.65 -23.43 18.95
N ALA A 73 13.52 -22.81 18.58
CA ALA A 73 12.45 -23.51 17.86
C ALA A 73 12.93 -24.10 16.54
N ALA A 74 13.72 -23.33 15.78
CA ALA A 74 14.33 -23.80 14.54
C ALA A 74 15.35 -24.93 14.79
N TYR A 75 16.24 -24.76 15.77
CA TYR A 75 17.25 -25.77 16.13
C TYR A 75 16.62 -27.08 16.62
N LYS A 76 15.61 -27.01 17.49
CA LYS A 76 14.94 -28.17 18.08
C LYS A 76 14.02 -28.90 17.11
N THR A 77 13.52 -28.20 16.09
CA THR A 77 12.80 -28.83 14.98
C THR A 77 13.70 -29.76 14.16
N VAL A 78 14.96 -29.38 13.94
CA VAL A 78 15.96 -30.24 13.29
C VAL A 78 16.29 -31.45 14.16
N GLU A 79 16.44 -31.28 15.49
CA GLU A 79 16.67 -32.39 16.42
C GLU A 79 15.50 -33.40 16.45
N LEU A 80 14.25 -32.89 16.37
CA LEU A 80 13.05 -33.73 16.29
C LEU A 80 12.98 -34.50 14.96
N ASP A 81 13.34 -33.86 13.85
CA ASP A 81 13.40 -34.50 12.53
C ASP A 81 14.43 -35.64 12.46
N GLU A 82 15.63 -35.40 12.99
CA GLU A 82 16.67 -36.44 13.13
C GLU A 82 16.18 -37.63 13.98
N SER A 83 15.41 -37.37 15.04
CA SER A 83 14.86 -38.42 15.91
C SER A 83 13.80 -39.31 15.22
N LEU A 84 13.15 -38.79 14.17
CA LEU A 84 12.17 -39.49 13.34
C LEU A 84 12.80 -40.06 12.05
N GLY A 85 14.13 -40.05 11.95
CA GLY A 85 14.88 -40.62 10.83
C GLY A 85 14.86 -39.76 9.56
N GLY A 86 14.61 -38.45 9.66
CA GLY A 86 14.62 -37.51 8.53
C GLY A 86 13.48 -37.69 7.52
N GLY A 87 12.45 -38.46 7.87
CA GLY A 87 11.22 -38.63 7.08
C GLY A 87 10.16 -37.51 7.21
N PRO A 88 10.09 -36.72 8.30
CA PRO A 88 9.16 -35.60 8.42
C PRO A 88 9.36 -34.44 7.43
N ILE A 89 8.26 -33.77 7.06
CA ILE A 89 8.29 -32.51 6.30
C ILE A 89 8.24 -31.34 7.27
N GLN A 90 9.21 -30.42 7.20
CA GLN A 90 9.30 -29.27 8.10
C GLN A 90 8.70 -27.99 7.48
N TYR A 91 7.94 -27.25 8.27
CA TYR A 91 7.22 -26.03 7.89
C TYR A 91 7.55 -24.90 8.86
N ARG A 92 7.80 -23.70 8.33
CA ARG A 92 8.00 -22.48 9.11
C ARG A 92 6.72 -21.66 9.10
N GLU A 93 6.13 -21.45 10.27
CA GLU A 93 4.87 -20.73 10.42
C GLU A 93 5.11 -19.40 11.16
N CYS A 94 4.54 -18.31 10.67
CA CYS A 94 4.63 -16.99 11.31
C CYS A 94 3.24 -16.49 11.66
N GLN A 95 3.10 -15.86 12.83
CA GLN A 95 1.83 -15.34 13.30
C GLN A 95 1.11 -14.48 12.25
N GLY A 96 -0.11 -14.87 11.87
CA GLY A 96 -0.95 -14.18 10.90
C GLY A 96 -0.65 -14.48 9.43
N HIS A 97 0.29 -15.38 9.15
CA HIS A 97 0.69 -15.82 7.81
C HIS A 97 0.95 -17.32 7.75
N GLU A 98 0.19 -18.10 8.53
CA GLU A 98 0.31 -19.55 8.62
C GLU A 98 -0.15 -20.26 7.34
N SER A 99 0.46 -21.40 7.04
CA SER A 99 0.08 -22.24 5.90
C SER A 99 -1.34 -22.81 6.06
N GLU A 100 -2.05 -22.97 4.94
CA GLU A 100 -3.39 -23.57 4.94
C GLU A 100 -3.39 -24.99 5.55
N LEU A 101 -2.29 -25.73 5.39
CA LEU A 101 -2.08 -27.03 6.01
C LEU A 101 -2.06 -26.92 7.54
N PHE A 102 -1.33 -25.95 8.10
CA PHE A 102 -1.30 -25.73 9.56
C PHE A 102 -2.66 -25.27 10.09
N LEU A 103 -3.30 -24.31 9.41
CA LEU A 103 -4.64 -23.84 9.75
C LEU A 103 -5.69 -24.97 9.67
N SER A 104 -5.49 -25.95 8.77
CA SER A 104 -6.39 -27.10 8.62
C SER A 104 -6.52 -27.94 9.89
N TYR A 105 -5.48 -27.95 10.75
CA TYR A 105 -5.47 -28.72 12.00
C TYR A 105 -6.43 -28.13 13.05
N PHE A 106 -6.75 -26.84 12.92
CA PHE A 106 -7.54 -26.09 13.90
C PHE A 106 -8.91 -25.65 13.37
N LYS A 107 -9.38 -26.19 12.22
CA LYS A 107 -10.67 -25.82 11.59
C LYS A 107 -11.88 -25.85 12.54
N LYS A 108 -11.89 -26.74 13.54
CA LYS A 108 -12.99 -26.86 14.52
C LYS A 108 -12.91 -25.86 15.66
N THR A 109 -11.72 -25.39 16.02
CA THR A 109 -11.48 -24.53 17.19
C THR A 109 -11.12 -23.09 16.83
N GLY A 110 -10.67 -22.84 15.59
CA GLY A 110 -9.96 -21.62 15.22
C GLY A 110 -8.54 -21.59 15.80
N LEU A 111 -7.74 -20.61 15.40
CA LEU A 111 -6.44 -20.30 16.00
C LEU A 111 -6.58 -18.95 16.74
N GLU A 112 -6.21 -18.92 18.02
CA GLU A 112 -6.37 -17.75 18.89
C GLU A 112 -5.00 -17.20 19.30
N TYR A 113 -4.77 -15.91 19.03
CA TYR A 113 -3.53 -15.23 19.40
C TYR A 113 -3.68 -14.52 20.75
N LEU A 114 -2.86 -14.93 21.70
CA LEU A 114 -2.79 -14.35 23.03
C LEU A 114 -1.65 -13.33 23.10
N ALA A 115 -1.84 -12.24 23.83
CA ALA A 115 -0.77 -11.30 24.13
C ALA A 115 0.19 -11.87 25.21
N GLY A 116 1.45 -11.43 25.20
CA GLY A 116 2.48 -11.88 26.15
C GLY A 116 3.26 -13.13 25.71
N GLY A 117 4.18 -13.60 26.55
CA GLY A 117 5.10 -14.73 26.33
C GLY A 117 5.91 -15.07 27.58
N VAL A 118 6.78 -16.08 27.53
CA VAL A 118 7.70 -16.49 28.61
C VAL A 118 8.95 -15.59 28.57
N ASP A 119 9.37 -15.08 29.74
CA ASP A 119 10.59 -14.27 29.83
C ASP A 119 11.86 -15.14 29.60
N SER A 120 12.65 -14.79 28.58
CA SER A 120 13.90 -15.46 28.22
C SER A 120 15.14 -14.91 28.97
N GLY A 121 16.23 -15.69 29.00
CA GLY A 121 17.29 -15.67 30.02
C GLY A 121 18.54 -14.80 29.79
N PHE A 122 18.64 -13.93 28.77
CA PHE A 122 19.79 -13.00 28.65
C PHE A 122 19.43 -11.64 28.02
N LYS A 123 19.64 -10.56 28.80
CA LYS A 123 19.64 -9.11 28.48
C LYS A 123 18.42 -8.52 27.74
N GLN A 124 17.99 -7.36 28.25
CA GLN A 124 17.05 -6.44 27.58
C GLN A 124 17.44 -6.20 26.12
N VAL A 125 16.47 -6.47 25.24
CA VAL A 125 16.47 -5.95 23.87
C VAL A 125 16.43 -4.42 23.96
N VAL A 126 17.55 -3.78 23.64
CA VAL A 126 17.53 -2.36 23.26
C VAL A 126 16.88 -2.32 21.88
N ARG A 127 15.63 -1.84 21.84
CA ARG A 127 14.88 -1.65 20.61
C ARG A 127 15.61 -0.64 19.72
N ASP A 128 15.48 -0.84 18.41
CA ASP A 128 15.79 0.15 17.38
C ASP A 128 17.26 0.64 17.29
N GLN A 129 18.25 -0.19 17.66
CA GLN A 129 19.64 0.04 17.24
C GLN A 129 19.86 -0.55 15.85
N TYR A 130 19.88 0.32 14.84
CA TYR A 130 20.21 -0.03 13.47
C TYR A 130 21.52 0.65 13.09
N GLU A 131 22.44 -0.11 12.50
CA GLU A 131 23.68 0.45 11.99
C GLU A 131 23.40 1.28 10.73
N THR A 132 24.07 2.42 10.61
CA THR A 132 23.94 3.27 9.42
C THR A 132 24.72 2.66 8.26
N ILE A 133 24.00 2.19 7.24
CA ILE A 133 24.57 1.50 6.09
C ILE A 133 24.18 2.22 4.79
N LEU A 134 25.12 2.34 3.86
CA LEU A 134 24.87 2.83 2.51
C LEU A 134 25.01 1.67 1.52
N PHE A 135 23.96 1.44 0.73
CA PHE A 135 23.97 0.49 -0.38
C PHE A 135 24.01 1.25 -1.72
N GLN A 136 24.75 0.70 -2.67
CA GLN A 136 24.77 1.10 -4.07
C GLN A 136 24.04 0.02 -4.87
N VAL A 137 23.07 0.44 -5.67
CA VAL A 137 22.32 -0.41 -6.59
C VAL A 137 22.82 -0.09 -7.99
N LYS A 138 23.53 -1.04 -8.60
CA LYS A 138 24.13 -0.88 -9.93
C LYS A 138 23.90 -2.13 -10.78
N GLY A 139 23.67 -1.91 -12.07
CA GLY A 139 23.70 -2.94 -13.09
C GLY A 139 22.64 -2.73 -14.16
N LYS A 140 22.93 -3.23 -15.38
CA LYS A 140 22.05 -3.08 -16.56
C LYS A 140 21.35 -4.36 -17.02
N ARG A 141 21.91 -5.55 -16.71
CA ARG A 141 21.32 -6.87 -17.01
C ARG A 141 21.05 -7.70 -15.76
N THR A 142 21.82 -7.46 -14.70
CA THR A 142 21.61 -8.06 -13.38
C THR A 142 21.88 -6.98 -12.35
N VAL A 143 20.81 -6.34 -11.90
CA VAL A 143 20.88 -5.25 -10.92
C VAL A 143 21.21 -5.83 -9.55
N ARG A 144 22.33 -5.39 -8.97
CA ARG A 144 22.83 -5.89 -7.68
C ARG A 144 22.89 -4.78 -6.65
N VAL A 145 22.72 -5.16 -5.39
CA VAL A 145 22.77 -4.27 -4.24
C VAL A 145 24.07 -4.55 -3.47
N ASN A 146 24.99 -3.59 -3.49
CA ASN A 146 26.32 -3.70 -2.87
C ASN A 146 26.45 -2.71 -1.71
N GLN A 147 26.99 -3.14 -0.58
CA GLN A 147 27.31 -2.22 0.51
C GLN A 147 28.57 -1.41 0.16
N VAL A 148 28.47 -0.08 0.29
CA VAL A 148 29.56 0.88 0.03
C VAL A 148 29.86 1.71 1.29
N PRO A 149 31.05 2.34 1.40
CA PRO A 149 31.34 3.23 2.52
C PRO A 149 30.32 4.37 2.61
N THR A 150 29.77 4.61 3.80
CA THR A 150 28.82 5.69 4.12
C THR A 150 29.48 7.07 4.07
N LYS A 151 29.86 7.51 2.86
CA LYS A 151 30.49 8.80 2.57
C LYS A 151 29.92 9.36 1.28
N ASN A 152 29.82 10.68 1.20
CA ASN A 152 29.38 11.39 0.01
C ASN A 152 30.26 11.09 -1.23
N SER A 153 31.55 10.82 -1.05
CA SER A 153 32.49 10.46 -2.12
C SER A 153 32.21 9.10 -2.79
N SER A 154 31.31 8.29 -2.21
CA SER A 154 30.87 7.01 -2.77
C SER A 154 29.74 7.15 -3.80
N LEU A 155 29.07 8.31 -3.87
CA LEU A 155 27.94 8.56 -4.78
C LEU A 155 28.42 8.84 -6.21
N THR A 156 27.70 8.31 -7.20
CA THR A 156 27.86 8.58 -8.63
C THR A 156 26.52 8.98 -9.25
N LYS A 157 26.52 9.69 -10.38
CA LYS A 157 25.26 10.19 -10.98
C LYS A 157 24.43 9.14 -11.71
N ASP A 158 25.04 8.00 -12.02
CA ASP A 158 24.51 6.91 -12.85
C ASP A 158 23.88 5.75 -12.06
N ASP A 159 23.95 5.76 -10.73
CA ASP A 159 23.46 4.65 -9.89
C ASP A 159 22.38 5.10 -8.89
N VAL A 160 21.68 4.13 -8.30
CA VAL A 160 20.75 4.36 -7.18
C VAL A 160 21.41 4.00 -5.86
N TYR A 161 21.20 4.81 -4.82
CA TYR A 161 21.77 4.57 -3.49
C TYR A 161 20.71 4.52 -2.41
N ILE A 162 20.89 3.62 -1.45
CA ILE A 162 19.96 3.40 -0.35
C ILE A 162 20.71 3.63 0.96
N LEU A 163 20.32 4.65 1.71
CA LEU A 163 20.84 4.94 3.05
C LEU A 163 19.85 4.41 4.09
N ASP A 164 20.26 3.36 4.79
CA ASP A 164 19.49 2.76 5.88
C ASP A 164 19.95 3.36 7.22
N LEU A 165 19.03 4.06 7.89
CA LEU A 165 19.20 4.61 9.25
C LEU A 165 18.34 3.89 10.29
N GLY A 166 17.74 2.76 9.95
CA GLY A 166 16.86 2.02 10.83
C GLY A 166 15.39 2.09 10.45
N LEU A 167 14.62 2.89 11.19
CA LEU A 167 13.21 3.14 10.87
C LEU A 167 13.03 4.22 9.80
N GLU A 168 14.13 4.77 9.27
CA GLU A 168 14.14 5.70 8.15
C GLU A 168 15.10 5.18 7.08
N ILE A 169 14.58 4.99 5.87
CA ILE A 169 15.34 4.53 4.71
C ILE A 169 15.22 5.59 3.62
N PHE A 170 16.35 6.11 3.16
CA PHE A 170 16.40 7.08 2.06
C PHE A 170 16.85 6.39 0.78
N VAL A 171 16.14 6.63 -0.31
CA VAL A 171 16.51 6.19 -1.67
C VAL A 171 16.89 7.43 -2.47
N TRP A 172 18.16 7.54 -2.79
CA TRP A 172 18.70 8.61 -3.65
C TRP A 172 18.89 8.07 -5.06
N ASN A 173 18.12 8.62 -6.00
CA ASN A 173 18.21 8.26 -7.39
C ASN A 173 19.21 9.18 -8.09
N GLY A 174 20.27 8.59 -8.66
CA GLY A 174 21.19 9.32 -9.51
C GLY A 174 20.45 9.98 -10.68
N PRO A 175 20.82 11.21 -11.09
CA PRO A 175 20.17 11.93 -12.19
C PRO A 175 20.11 11.15 -13.51
N THR A 176 21.08 10.25 -13.74
CA THR A 176 21.15 9.41 -14.94
C THR A 176 20.98 7.92 -14.62
N ALA A 177 20.46 7.57 -13.43
CA ALA A 177 20.28 6.19 -13.00
C ALA A 177 19.17 5.47 -13.78
N ASN A 178 19.39 4.18 -14.06
CA ASN A 178 18.53 3.44 -14.99
C ASN A 178 17.23 2.93 -14.32
N ARG A 179 16.19 2.65 -15.12
CA ARG A 179 14.86 2.24 -14.60
C ARG A 179 14.90 0.94 -13.80
N GLN A 180 15.76 0.00 -14.18
CA GLN A 180 15.90 -1.30 -13.53
C GLN A 180 16.55 -1.18 -12.14
N GLU A 181 17.53 -0.27 -11.99
CA GLU A 181 18.15 0.09 -10.70
C GLU A 181 17.12 0.69 -9.74
N LYS A 182 16.27 1.58 -10.23
CA LYS A 182 15.19 2.19 -9.45
C LYS A 182 14.15 1.15 -9.01
N ALA A 183 13.73 0.25 -9.91
CA ALA A 183 12.79 -0.83 -9.60
C ALA A 183 13.37 -1.82 -8.58
N LYS A 184 14.62 -2.25 -8.76
CA LYS A 184 15.29 -3.15 -7.82
C LYS A 184 15.51 -2.51 -6.45
N ALA A 185 15.85 -1.22 -6.41
CA ALA A 185 15.97 -0.47 -5.17
C ALA A 185 14.64 -0.42 -4.42
N LEU A 186 13.52 -0.19 -5.11
CA LEU A 186 12.18 -0.22 -4.52
C LEU A 186 11.85 -1.59 -3.92
N ASP A 187 12.09 -2.67 -4.67
CA ASP A 187 11.84 -4.04 -4.19
C ASP A 187 12.70 -4.39 -2.97
N PHE A 188 13.99 -4.03 -3.02
CA PHE A 188 14.91 -4.25 -1.92
C PHE A 188 14.47 -3.51 -0.64
N VAL A 189 14.12 -2.22 -0.75
CA VAL A 189 13.68 -1.44 0.41
C VAL A 189 12.34 -1.92 0.96
N ARG A 190 11.42 -2.37 0.10
CA ARG A 190 10.17 -3.03 0.53
C ARG A 190 10.46 -4.33 1.28
N GLN A 191 11.40 -5.13 0.79
CA GLN A 191 11.80 -6.37 1.44
C GLN A 191 12.45 -6.11 2.81
N VAL A 192 13.35 -5.12 2.91
CA VAL A 192 13.94 -4.71 4.20
C VAL A 192 12.85 -4.21 5.15
N ASN A 193 11.93 -3.36 4.68
CA ASN A 193 10.85 -2.85 5.51
C ASN A 193 9.93 -3.99 6.01
N ASN A 194 9.50 -4.87 5.12
CA ASN A 194 8.54 -5.93 5.44
C ASN A 194 9.17 -7.06 6.28
N ASN A 195 10.37 -7.51 5.91
CA ASN A 195 10.99 -8.70 6.51
C ASN A 195 11.84 -8.38 7.73
N GLU A 196 12.52 -7.23 7.76
CA GLU A 196 13.47 -6.88 8.82
C GLU A 196 12.94 -5.79 9.77
N ARG A 197 12.02 -4.93 9.30
CA ARG A 197 11.49 -3.80 10.10
C ARG A 197 10.01 -3.96 10.47
N GLY A 198 9.35 -5.01 9.98
CA GLY A 198 7.94 -5.32 10.26
C GLY A 198 6.95 -4.29 9.72
N GLY A 199 7.28 -3.64 8.60
CA GLY A 199 6.47 -2.61 7.94
C GLY A 199 6.52 -1.23 8.62
N ARG A 200 7.40 -1.03 9.60
CA ARG A 200 7.47 0.19 10.43
C ARG A 200 8.44 1.26 9.91
N ALA A 201 9.26 0.97 8.90
CA ALA A 201 10.24 1.91 8.39
C ALA A 201 9.60 2.89 7.37
N GLN A 202 9.93 4.17 7.52
CA GLN A 202 9.57 5.24 6.59
C GLN A 202 10.55 5.26 5.42
N ILE A 203 10.02 5.13 4.19
CA ILE A 203 10.81 5.13 2.96
C ILE A 203 10.68 6.51 2.31
N THR A 204 11.80 7.17 2.04
CA THR A 204 11.83 8.51 1.42
C THR A 204 12.62 8.49 0.12
N PHE A 205 11.96 8.83 -1.00
CA PHE A 205 12.61 8.97 -2.32
C PHE A 205 13.10 10.40 -2.53
N LEU A 206 14.33 10.56 -2.99
CA LEU A 206 15.01 11.85 -3.19
C LEU A 206 15.15 12.15 -4.69
N ASP A 207 14.04 12.12 -5.42
CA ASP A 207 14.02 12.17 -6.90
C ASP A 207 14.29 13.56 -7.49
N ASP A 208 13.91 14.65 -6.79
CA ASP A 208 14.03 16.03 -7.32
C ASP A 208 14.29 17.10 -6.23
N GLU A 209 14.58 16.72 -4.98
CA GLU A 209 14.88 17.70 -3.93
C GLU A 209 16.36 18.07 -3.91
N PRO A 210 16.75 19.35 -4.08
CA PRO A 210 18.15 19.69 -4.17
C PRO A 210 18.91 19.52 -2.84
N LYS A 211 18.25 19.43 -1.67
CA LYS A 211 18.94 19.51 -0.35
C LYS A 211 18.18 18.86 0.82
N ASN A 212 18.06 17.53 0.87
CA ASN A 212 17.68 16.86 2.12
C ASN A 212 18.83 16.95 3.15
N GLU A 213 18.69 17.85 4.13
CA GLU A 213 19.75 18.16 5.11
C GLU A 213 20.20 16.93 5.90
N LYS A 214 19.27 16.03 6.24
CA LYS A 214 19.53 14.83 7.05
C LYS A 214 20.33 13.78 6.29
N PHE A 215 19.96 13.52 5.03
CA PHE A 215 20.70 12.62 4.14
C PHE A 215 22.14 13.11 3.94
N TRP A 216 22.32 14.37 3.52
CA TRP A 216 23.64 14.91 3.22
C TRP A 216 24.52 15.08 4.46
N LYS A 217 23.96 15.47 5.62
CA LYS A 217 24.71 15.55 6.88
C LYS A 217 25.25 14.19 7.30
N THR A 218 24.48 13.12 7.10
CA THR A 218 24.88 11.75 7.46
C THR A 218 26.01 11.24 6.58
N LEU A 219 26.06 11.65 5.30
CA LEU A 219 27.12 11.30 4.36
C LEU A 219 28.37 12.20 4.43
N GLY A 220 28.41 13.18 5.34
CA GLY A 220 29.56 14.10 5.52
C GLY A 220 29.46 15.44 4.80
N GLY A 221 28.27 15.85 4.37
CA GLY A 221 27.96 17.15 3.77
C GLY A 221 27.53 17.07 2.31
N TYR A 222 26.85 18.12 1.84
CA TYR A 222 26.39 18.22 0.45
C TYR A 222 27.56 18.33 -0.52
N ILE A 223 27.53 17.51 -1.57
CA ILE A 223 28.42 17.65 -2.73
C ILE A 223 27.58 17.62 -4.00
N ASN A 224 28.02 18.33 -5.03
CA ASN A 224 27.43 18.16 -6.36
C ASN A 224 28.03 16.89 -6.99
N VAL A 225 27.23 15.82 -7.07
CA VAL A 225 27.69 14.51 -7.56
C VAL A 225 27.85 14.57 -9.08
N THR A 226 29.06 14.87 -9.54
CA THR A 226 29.40 14.95 -10.98
C THR A 226 30.18 13.73 -11.49
N LYS A 227 30.56 12.82 -10.60
CA LYS A 227 31.36 11.64 -10.91
C LYS A 227 30.51 10.59 -11.62
N GLU A 228 30.97 10.13 -12.78
CA GLU A 228 30.46 8.94 -13.46
C GLU A 228 31.08 7.68 -12.85
N GLY A 229 30.26 6.65 -12.65
CA GLY A 229 30.71 5.31 -12.29
C GLY A 229 31.50 4.63 -13.41
N LEU A 230 31.96 3.41 -13.14
CA LEU A 230 32.47 2.53 -14.19
C LEU A 230 31.32 2.14 -15.11
N ASP A 231 31.59 2.03 -16.42
CA ASP A 231 30.65 1.48 -17.40
C ASP A 231 30.05 0.16 -16.92
N ASP A 232 28.73 -0.01 -17.06
CA ASP A 232 27.97 -1.10 -16.42
C ASP A 232 28.47 -2.49 -16.83
N ASP A 233 28.91 -2.66 -18.08
CA ASP A 233 29.48 -3.91 -18.59
C ASP A 233 30.90 -4.17 -18.01
N ALA A 234 31.69 -3.12 -17.79
CA ALA A 234 33.01 -3.20 -17.16
C ALA A 234 32.91 -3.43 -15.63
N ALA A 235 31.94 -2.83 -14.96
CA ALA A 235 31.63 -3.03 -13.55
C ALA A 235 31.17 -4.47 -13.29
N ASP A 236 30.30 -4.99 -14.15
CA ASP A 236 29.88 -6.40 -14.13
C ASP A 236 31.07 -7.36 -14.29
N LYS A 237 31.99 -7.08 -15.21
CA LYS A 237 33.18 -7.91 -15.45
C LYS A 237 34.17 -7.88 -14.28
N ALA A 238 34.39 -6.71 -13.68
CA ALA A 238 35.26 -6.56 -12.51
C ALA A 238 34.67 -7.27 -11.27
N HIS A 239 33.36 -7.17 -11.06
CA HIS A 239 32.68 -7.83 -9.95
C HIS A 239 32.64 -9.36 -10.11
N ARG A 240 32.40 -9.87 -11.33
CA ARG A 240 32.50 -11.30 -11.67
C ARG A 240 33.88 -11.89 -11.36
N SER A 241 34.95 -11.10 -11.52
CA SER A 241 36.33 -11.53 -11.22
C SER A 241 36.67 -11.51 -9.71
N ALA A 242 35.85 -10.88 -8.88
CA ALA A 242 36.09 -10.67 -7.44
C ALA A 242 35.30 -11.60 -6.51
N MET A 243 34.24 -12.24 -7.03
CA MET A 243 33.39 -13.22 -6.33
C MET A 243 34.03 -14.61 -6.35
N LYS A 244 34.01 -15.30 -5.21
CA LYS A 244 34.40 -16.72 -5.14
C LYS A 244 33.44 -17.55 -4.32
N LEU A 245 33.21 -18.78 -4.73
CA LEU A 245 32.43 -19.78 -4.00
C LEU A 245 33.33 -20.97 -3.68
N ILE A 246 33.51 -21.24 -2.39
CA ILE A 246 34.41 -22.30 -1.90
C ILE A 246 33.57 -23.33 -1.18
N LYS A 247 33.62 -24.58 -1.64
CA LYS A 247 32.97 -25.73 -1.00
C LYS A 247 33.90 -26.33 0.04
N LEU A 248 33.38 -26.60 1.24
CA LEU A 248 34.03 -27.37 2.30
C LEU A 248 33.32 -28.72 2.41
N SER A 249 34.03 -29.79 2.12
CA SER A 249 33.49 -31.16 2.09
C SER A 249 34.42 -32.15 2.80
N ASP A 250 33.85 -33.13 3.49
CA ASP A 250 34.55 -34.20 4.21
C ASP A 250 34.56 -35.56 3.48
N ALA A 251 33.92 -35.64 2.30
CA ALA A 251 33.80 -36.84 1.45
C ALA A 251 35.13 -37.55 1.11
N SER A 252 36.27 -36.88 1.29
CA SER A 252 37.62 -37.43 1.05
C SER A 252 38.30 -38.01 2.30
N SER A 253 37.55 -38.37 3.36
CA SER A 253 38.04 -38.82 4.68
C SER A 253 38.82 -37.77 5.50
N SER A 254 38.91 -36.54 4.98
CA SER A 254 39.48 -35.36 5.64
C SER A 254 38.83 -34.09 5.07
N LEU A 255 38.61 -33.07 5.91
CA LEU A 255 37.99 -31.80 5.53
C LEU A 255 38.88 -31.02 4.54
N LYS A 256 38.39 -30.84 3.31
CA LYS A 256 39.08 -30.09 2.25
C LYS A 256 38.20 -28.97 1.69
N THR A 257 38.85 -27.86 1.35
CA THR A 257 38.24 -26.73 0.65
C THR A 257 38.53 -26.81 -0.84
N THR A 258 37.51 -26.76 -1.68
CA THR A 258 37.61 -26.71 -3.15
C THR A 258 36.95 -25.45 -3.68
N ASP A 259 37.61 -24.72 -4.57
CA ASP A 259 37.01 -23.59 -5.28
C ASP A 259 36.04 -24.14 -6.34
N VAL A 260 34.75 -23.83 -6.17
CA VAL A 260 33.65 -24.26 -7.05
C VAL A 260 33.05 -23.07 -7.81
N THR A 261 33.78 -21.96 -7.90
CA THR A 261 33.34 -20.77 -8.62
C THR A 261 33.17 -21.10 -10.11
N PRO A 262 31.97 -20.88 -10.70
CA PRO A 262 31.76 -21.07 -12.14
C PRO A 262 32.67 -20.18 -12.98
N SER A 263 33.04 -20.63 -14.19
CA SER A 263 33.90 -19.88 -15.11
C SER A 263 33.32 -18.54 -15.59
N ASP A 264 32.01 -18.34 -15.44
CA ASP A 264 31.31 -17.10 -15.75
C ASP A 264 31.20 -16.13 -14.54
N GLY A 265 31.59 -16.57 -13.34
CA GLY A 265 31.57 -15.79 -12.09
C GLY A 265 30.16 -15.55 -11.52
N ILE A 266 29.15 -16.30 -11.96
CA ILE A 266 27.75 -16.09 -11.60
C ILE A 266 27.28 -17.16 -10.61
N LEU A 267 26.88 -16.73 -9.40
CA LEU A 267 26.39 -17.64 -8.37
C LEU A 267 24.90 -17.96 -8.59
N LYS A 268 24.60 -19.24 -8.83
CA LYS A 268 23.24 -19.80 -8.87
C LYS A 268 22.98 -20.58 -7.59
N LYS A 269 21.70 -20.63 -7.16
CA LYS A 269 21.30 -21.41 -5.96
C LYS A 269 21.67 -22.89 -6.10
N GLU A 270 21.59 -23.44 -7.31
CA GLU A 270 21.95 -24.82 -7.66
C GLU A 270 23.40 -25.21 -7.31
N LEU A 271 24.29 -24.24 -7.12
CA LEU A 271 25.68 -24.49 -6.73
C LEU A 271 25.82 -24.82 -5.23
N LEU A 272 24.81 -24.50 -4.43
CA LEU A 272 24.76 -24.80 -3.00
C LEU A 272 24.12 -26.17 -2.80
N SER A 273 24.95 -27.16 -2.46
CA SER A 273 24.49 -28.49 -2.09
C SER A 273 24.02 -28.50 -0.64
N SER A 274 22.82 -29.02 -0.38
CA SER A 274 22.33 -29.18 1.00
C SER A 274 23.24 -30.07 1.86
N ASP A 275 24.08 -30.90 1.26
CA ASP A 275 24.95 -31.86 1.96
C ASP A 275 26.30 -31.29 2.41
N ASP A 276 26.62 -30.01 2.14
CA ASP A 276 27.94 -29.46 2.43
C ASP A 276 27.89 -28.00 2.95
N VAL A 277 29.05 -27.46 3.37
CA VAL A 277 29.21 -26.05 3.77
C VAL A 277 29.89 -25.25 2.67
N PHE A 278 29.41 -24.05 2.40
CA PHE A 278 29.92 -23.16 1.35
C PHE A 278 30.36 -21.81 1.92
N ILE A 279 31.52 -21.32 1.47
CA ILE A 279 32.04 -19.98 1.81
C ILE A 279 31.93 -19.12 0.55
N VAL A 280 31.07 -18.12 0.61
CA VAL A 280 30.88 -17.10 -0.43
C VAL A 280 31.72 -15.89 -0.10
N ASP A 281 32.75 -15.63 -0.90
CA ASP A 281 33.58 -14.44 -0.81
C ASP A 281 33.01 -13.34 -1.72
N ALA A 282 32.34 -12.36 -1.09
CA ALA A 282 31.59 -11.32 -1.79
C ALA A 282 32.40 -10.03 -2.10
N GLY A 283 33.72 -10.02 -1.87
CA GLY A 283 34.50 -8.78 -1.99
C GLY A 283 34.67 -8.08 -0.64
N ASN A 284 33.56 -7.54 -0.14
CA ASN A 284 33.45 -6.70 1.05
C ASN A 284 32.95 -7.44 2.31
N ALA A 285 32.43 -8.67 2.16
CA ALA A 285 31.98 -9.54 3.25
C ALA A 285 32.17 -11.01 2.87
N LEU A 286 32.36 -11.89 3.86
CA LEU A 286 32.37 -13.33 3.67
C LEU A 286 31.08 -13.93 4.25
N HIS A 287 30.43 -14.83 3.51
CA HIS A 287 29.24 -15.53 4.00
C HIS A 287 29.52 -17.03 4.05
N VAL A 288 29.22 -17.66 5.19
CA VAL A 288 29.36 -19.10 5.40
C VAL A 288 27.97 -19.71 5.39
N TRP A 289 27.58 -20.27 4.25
CA TRP A 289 26.31 -20.96 4.07
C TRP A 289 26.42 -22.42 4.48
N ILE A 290 25.47 -22.91 5.27
CA ILE A 290 25.50 -24.24 5.86
C ILE A 290 24.28 -25.02 5.38
N GLY A 291 24.54 -26.07 4.61
CA GLY A 291 23.53 -27.01 4.15
C GLY A 291 22.91 -27.83 5.30
N LYS A 292 21.65 -28.20 5.15
CA LYS A 292 20.87 -28.99 6.11
C LYS A 292 21.44 -30.40 6.31
N GLY A 293 21.96 -31.01 5.24
CA GLY A 293 22.62 -32.32 5.22
C GLY A 293 24.11 -32.30 5.54
N ALA A 294 24.73 -31.11 5.71
CA ALA A 294 26.17 -30.99 5.99
C ALA A 294 26.59 -31.69 7.28
N SER A 295 27.78 -32.31 7.29
CA SER A 295 28.22 -33.15 8.42
C SER A 295 28.48 -32.33 9.69
N ALA A 296 28.41 -32.98 10.87
CA ALA A 296 28.65 -32.29 12.14
C ALA A 296 30.05 -31.65 12.21
N ASP A 297 31.05 -32.27 11.58
CA ASP A 297 32.42 -31.76 11.52
C ASP A 297 32.55 -30.59 10.52
N GLU A 298 31.85 -30.61 9.38
CA GLU A 298 31.81 -29.48 8.44
C GLU A 298 31.15 -28.25 9.06
N ARG A 299 30.00 -28.44 9.74
CA ARG A 299 29.25 -27.36 10.40
C ARG A 299 30.06 -26.67 11.50
N LYS A 300 30.86 -27.44 12.24
CA LYS A 300 31.73 -26.94 13.32
C LYS A 300 32.95 -26.20 12.77
N ASN A 301 33.51 -26.66 11.65
CA ASN A 301 34.74 -26.11 11.09
C ASN A 301 34.52 -25.01 10.03
N GLY A 302 33.31 -24.83 9.49
CA GLY A 302 33.01 -23.83 8.45
C GLY A 302 33.47 -22.41 8.78
N MET A 303 33.25 -21.94 10.01
CA MET A 303 33.66 -20.61 10.46
C MET A 303 35.18 -20.49 10.64
N ILE A 304 35.83 -21.56 11.11
CA ILE A 304 37.28 -21.64 11.29
C ILE A 304 37.97 -21.55 9.92
N TYR A 305 37.45 -22.26 8.92
CA TYR A 305 37.98 -22.23 7.56
C TYR A 305 37.70 -20.90 6.84
N ALA A 306 36.56 -20.24 7.08
CA ALA A 306 36.31 -18.89 6.58
C ALA A 306 37.30 -17.86 7.16
N THR A 307 37.62 -17.97 8.45
CA THR A 307 38.62 -17.12 9.12
C THR A 307 40.04 -17.38 8.59
N LYS A 308 40.38 -18.65 8.37
CA LYS A 308 41.66 -19.05 7.78
C LYS A 308 41.78 -18.58 6.33
N TYR A 309 40.72 -18.72 5.53
CA TYR A 309 40.66 -18.21 4.16
C TYR A 309 40.83 -16.69 4.13
N LEU A 310 40.19 -15.95 5.04
CA LEU A 310 40.37 -14.50 5.16
C LEU A 310 41.85 -14.12 5.40
N SER A 311 42.53 -14.84 6.30
CA SER A 311 43.96 -14.61 6.61
C SER A 311 44.94 -14.92 5.46
N GLN A 312 44.52 -15.75 4.50
CA GLN A 312 45.32 -16.14 3.33
C GLN A 312 44.95 -15.35 2.07
N SER A 313 43.84 -14.63 2.09
CA SER A 313 43.35 -13.79 0.99
C SER A 313 44.01 -12.40 1.01
N ARG A 314 43.90 -11.63 -0.09
CA ARG A 314 44.33 -10.21 -0.13
C ARG A 314 43.32 -9.24 0.53
N ARG A 315 42.36 -9.75 1.32
CA ARG A 315 41.27 -8.95 1.90
C ARG A 315 41.62 -8.43 3.29
N SER A 316 40.91 -7.40 3.76
CA SER A 316 41.17 -6.77 5.06
C SER A 316 40.87 -7.74 6.20
N SER A 317 41.67 -7.73 7.26
CA SER A 317 41.39 -8.49 8.49
C SER A 317 40.12 -8.04 9.22
N GLN A 318 39.55 -6.88 8.84
CA GLN A 318 38.30 -6.34 9.37
C GLN A 318 37.06 -6.74 8.55
N THR A 319 37.20 -7.55 7.49
CA THR A 319 36.07 -7.98 6.67
C THR A 319 35.11 -8.86 7.49
N PRO A 320 33.81 -8.51 7.56
CA PRO A 320 32.84 -9.25 8.36
C PRO A 320 32.59 -10.65 7.79
N ILE A 321 32.40 -11.63 8.68
CA ILE A 321 32.07 -13.01 8.34
C ILE A 321 30.68 -13.34 8.91
N THR A 322 29.73 -13.65 8.02
CA THR A 322 28.33 -13.91 8.38
C THR A 322 28.00 -15.38 8.19
N ARG A 323 27.46 -16.04 9.22
CA ARG A 323 26.97 -17.42 9.13
C ARG A 323 25.52 -17.42 8.64
N VAL A 324 25.22 -18.21 7.63
CA VAL A 324 23.90 -18.35 7.01
C VAL A 324 23.51 -19.82 7.00
N ALA A 325 22.33 -20.17 7.51
CA ALA A 325 21.83 -21.55 7.45
C ALA A 325 20.87 -21.71 6.26
N GLU A 326 20.88 -22.88 5.63
CA GLU A 326 19.96 -23.21 4.55
C GLU A 326 18.49 -23.08 4.98
N GLY A 327 17.73 -22.24 4.28
CA GLY A 327 16.34 -21.87 4.60
C GLY A 327 16.19 -20.64 5.53
N ALA A 328 17.30 -20.09 6.04
CA ALA A 328 17.33 -18.89 6.88
C ALA A 328 18.12 -17.74 6.23
N GLU A 329 18.11 -17.66 4.90
CA GLU A 329 18.88 -16.68 4.15
C GLU A 329 18.26 -15.27 4.19
N GLY A 330 19.03 -14.27 4.62
CA GLY A 330 18.61 -12.86 4.61
C GLY A 330 18.67 -12.23 3.21
N ALA A 331 18.00 -11.09 3.03
CA ALA A 331 17.93 -10.39 1.73
C ALA A 331 19.32 -10.06 1.15
N THR A 332 20.27 -9.69 2.01
CA THR A 332 21.67 -9.41 1.66
C THR A 332 22.44 -10.63 1.17
N PHE A 333 22.11 -11.83 1.65
CA PHE A 333 22.73 -13.06 1.15
C PHE A 333 22.08 -13.49 -0.17
N LYS A 334 20.74 -13.43 -0.24
CA LYS A 334 19.97 -13.79 -1.44
C LYS A 334 20.33 -12.93 -2.63
N SER A 335 20.65 -11.64 -2.43
CA SER A 335 21.04 -10.72 -3.49
C SER A 335 22.39 -11.04 -4.15
N LEU A 336 23.23 -11.86 -3.52
CA LEU A 336 24.51 -12.32 -4.09
C LEU A 336 24.32 -13.36 -5.20
N PHE A 337 23.12 -13.96 -5.28
CA PHE A 337 22.77 -14.98 -6.26
C PHE A 337 21.83 -14.39 -7.32
N ARG A 338 22.01 -14.82 -8.57
CA ARG A 338 21.30 -14.25 -9.73
C ARG A 338 19.79 -14.52 -9.73
N ALA A 339 19.35 -15.62 -9.14
CA ALA A 339 17.95 -16.03 -9.04
C ALA A 339 17.77 -16.91 -7.79
N TRP A 340 17.59 -16.29 -6.63
CA TRP A 340 17.37 -17.03 -5.38
C TRP A 340 15.94 -17.60 -5.30
N ASP A 341 14.97 -16.80 -5.70
CA ASP A 341 13.56 -17.13 -5.81
C ASP A 341 13.17 -17.09 -7.30
N PRO A 342 12.40 -18.06 -7.83
CA PRO A 342 11.91 -17.99 -9.21
C PRO A 342 11.08 -16.69 -9.39
N PRO A 343 11.14 -16.03 -10.56
CA PRO A 343 10.27 -14.90 -10.82
C PRO A 343 8.82 -15.33 -10.56
N ARG A 344 8.12 -14.61 -9.69
CA ARG A 344 6.71 -14.86 -9.42
C ARG A 344 5.93 -14.59 -10.70
N THR A 345 5.56 -15.64 -11.42
CA THR A 345 4.40 -15.62 -12.30
C THR A 345 3.17 -15.41 -11.41
N ILE A 346 2.50 -14.27 -11.58
CA ILE A 346 1.16 -14.08 -11.03
C ILE A 346 0.22 -14.87 -11.96
N SER A 347 0.05 -16.16 -11.69
CA SER A 347 -1.02 -16.97 -12.25
C SER A 347 -2.25 -16.82 -11.35
N PHE A 348 -3.35 -16.33 -11.90
CA PHE A 348 -4.64 -16.38 -11.21
C PHE A 348 -5.36 -17.66 -11.64
N GLY A 349 -5.67 -18.54 -10.67
CA GLY A 349 -6.63 -19.64 -10.83
C GLY A 349 -6.05 -20.99 -11.23
N GLN A 350 -5.68 -21.82 -10.25
CA GLN A 350 -6.18 -23.19 -10.08
C GLN A 350 -5.67 -23.69 -8.72
N VAL A 351 -6.61 -23.99 -7.82
CA VAL A 351 -6.32 -24.88 -6.70
C VAL A 351 -6.48 -26.28 -7.26
N GLU A 352 -5.39 -26.93 -7.65
CA GLU A 352 -5.34 -28.38 -7.64
C GLU A 352 -4.05 -28.94 -7.06
N SER A 353 -4.27 -30.09 -6.43
CA SER A 353 -3.38 -30.84 -5.58
C SER A 353 -2.12 -31.38 -6.28
N LYS A 354 -1.03 -31.41 -5.52
CA LYS A 354 0.30 -31.97 -5.82
C LYS A 354 0.32 -33.16 -6.80
N SER A 355 1.30 -33.11 -7.70
CA SER A 355 2.17 -34.26 -7.97
C SER A 355 3.60 -33.79 -8.23
N ALA A 356 4.57 -34.55 -7.70
CA ALA A 356 5.98 -34.38 -7.98
C ALA A 356 6.29 -35.01 -9.35
N VAL A 357 6.85 -34.24 -10.26
CA VAL A 357 7.62 -34.77 -11.40
C VAL A 357 8.94 -34.02 -11.46
N THR A 358 10.01 -34.78 -11.30
CA THR A 358 11.39 -34.37 -11.48
C THR A 358 11.64 -34.19 -12.96
N GLU A 359 11.76 -32.96 -13.46
CA GLU A 359 12.37 -32.68 -14.77
C GLU A 359 13.48 -31.65 -14.60
N THR A 360 14.71 -32.12 -14.73
CA THR A 360 15.86 -31.31 -15.13
C THR A 360 15.53 -30.59 -16.44
N ARG A 361 15.42 -29.26 -16.45
CA ARG A 361 15.37 -28.48 -17.69
C ARG A 361 16.63 -27.64 -17.86
N ALA A 362 17.45 -28.10 -18.81
CA ALA A 362 18.31 -27.26 -19.61
C ALA A 362 17.46 -26.21 -20.34
N GLY A 363 18.07 -25.08 -20.73
CA GLY A 363 17.39 -23.93 -21.33
C GLY A 363 16.36 -24.30 -22.41
N THR A 364 15.27 -23.54 -22.42
CA THR A 364 14.10 -23.66 -23.29
C THR A 364 14.55 -23.86 -24.74
N SER A 365 14.26 -25.04 -25.31
CA SER A 365 14.51 -25.32 -26.73
C SER A 365 13.29 -24.93 -27.54
N ALA A 366 13.46 -24.42 -28.76
CA ALA A 366 12.36 -24.04 -29.65
C ALA A 366 11.32 -25.16 -29.85
N ALA A 367 11.75 -26.42 -29.76
CA ALA A 367 10.88 -27.60 -29.83
C ALA A 367 9.89 -27.72 -28.64
N SER A 368 10.23 -27.18 -27.47
CA SER A 368 9.36 -27.19 -26.29
C SER A 368 8.24 -26.13 -26.31
N LEU A 369 8.34 -25.13 -27.19
CA LEU A 369 7.28 -24.12 -27.43
C LEU A 369 6.20 -24.64 -28.40
N TYR A 370 6.47 -25.74 -29.10
CA TYR A 370 5.59 -26.32 -30.11
C TYR A 370 4.60 -27.36 -29.54
N SER A 371 4.87 -27.96 -28.38
CA SER A 371 4.02 -29.01 -27.83
C SER A 371 2.71 -28.45 -27.29
N ASN A 372 1.63 -28.64 -28.04
CA ASN A 372 0.28 -28.20 -27.76
C ASN A 372 -0.28 -28.88 -26.48
N THR A 373 -0.40 -28.12 -25.38
CA THR A 373 -1.24 -28.51 -24.24
C THR A 373 -2.03 -27.28 -23.78
N ALA A 374 -2.98 -26.85 -24.62
CA ALA A 374 -4.10 -26.07 -24.14
C ALA A 374 -4.89 -26.97 -23.17
N ALA A 375 -4.91 -26.60 -21.89
CA ALA A 375 -5.75 -27.24 -20.89
C ALA A 375 -7.21 -26.81 -21.14
N GLU A 376 -7.86 -27.47 -22.09
CA GLU A 376 -9.31 -27.54 -22.14
C GLU A 376 -9.76 -28.44 -20.98
N ASP A 377 -10.25 -27.83 -19.89
CA ASP A 377 -11.36 -28.29 -19.04
C ASP A 377 -11.23 -27.71 -17.62
N ASP A 378 -11.73 -26.50 -17.43
CA ASP A 378 -11.79 -25.82 -16.14
C ASP A 378 -13.18 -25.21 -15.87
N ASP A 379 -14.23 -25.90 -16.35
CA ASP A 379 -15.62 -25.50 -16.12
C ASP A 379 -16.11 -26.06 -14.78
N MET A 380 -16.25 -25.17 -13.78
CA MET A 380 -16.75 -25.51 -12.43
C MET A 380 -18.14 -26.17 -12.41
N PHE A 381 -18.92 -26.11 -13.51
CA PHE A 381 -20.27 -26.67 -13.59
C PHE A 381 -20.52 -27.61 -14.78
N ALA A 382 -19.47 -27.96 -15.55
CA ALA A 382 -19.63 -28.86 -16.70
C ALA A 382 -20.26 -30.21 -16.28
N GLY A 383 -21.31 -30.61 -16.99
CA GLY A 383 -22.00 -31.89 -16.80
C GLY A 383 -23.08 -31.92 -15.72
N GLN A 384 -23.39 -30.81 -15.03
CA GLN A 384 -24.46 -30.74 -14.04
C GLN A 384 -25.78 -30.24 -14.64
N THR A 385 -26.89 -30.95 -14.41
CA THR A 385 -28.25 -30.50 -14.79
C THR A 385 -28.86 -29.67 -13.66
N GLY A 386 -29.30 -28.44 -13.94
CA GLY A 386 -29.87 -27.53 -12.94
C GLY A 386 -30.40 -26.23 -13.56
N THR A 387 -30.99 -25.36 -12.73
CA THR A 387 -31.38 -24.00 -13.15
C THR A 387 -30.22 -23.03 -12.93
N ASN A 388 -29.97 -22.13 -13.89
CA ASN A 388 -28.93 -21.11 -13.81
C ASN A 388 -29.59 -19.73 -13.85
N GLU A 389 -29.49 -18.97 -12.76
CA GLU A 389 -30.03 -17.61 -12.62
C GLU A 389 -28.87 -16.61 -12.58
N VAL A 390 -28.96 -15.53 -13.36
CA VAL A 390 -27.93 -14.49 -13.42
C VAL A 390 -28.57 -13.14 -13.05
N ALA A 391 -27.89 -12.36 -12.23
CA ALA A 391 -28.25 -10.98 -11.91
C ALA A 391 -27.05 -10.07 -12.13
N ILE A 392 -27.24 -8.98 -12.88
CA ILE A 392 -26.16 -8.04 -13.26
C ILE A 392 -26.48 -6.64 -12.71
N TRP A 393 -25.47 -6.03 -12.07
CA TRP A 393 -25.49 -4.65 -11.62
C TRP A 393 -24.33 -3.86 -12.23
N ARG A 394 -24.60 -2.63 -12.68
CA ARG A 394 -23.57 -1.63 -12.98
C ARG A 394 -23.28 -0.82 -11.72
N ILE A 395 -22.02 -0.45 -11.52
CA ILE A 395 -21.64 0.48 -10.46
C ILE A 395 -21.85 1.92 -10.95
N GLU A 396 -22.66 2.68 -10.23
CA GLU A 396 -22.93 4.09 -10.49
C GLU A 396 -22.87 4.86 -9.16
N ASP A 397 -22.11 5.96 -9.10
CA ASP A 397 -21.96 6.78 -7.87
C ASP A 397 -21.61 5.96 -6.60
N MET A 398 -20.76 4.93 -6.74
CA MET A 398 -20.36 3.99 -5.68
C MET A 398 -21.48 3.04 -5.18
N GLU A 399 -22.63 3.02 -5.84
CA GLU A 399 -23.76 2.14 -5.54
C GLU A 399 -23.97 1.12 -6.68
N LYS A 400 -24.60 -0.03 -6.37
CA LYS A 400 -24.96 -1.04 -7.38
C LYS A 400 -26.35 -0.74 -7.96
N VAL A 401 -26.44 -0.58 -9.27
CA VAL A 401 -27.68 -0.29 -10.02
C VAL A 401 -28.01 -1.48 -10.91
N ALA A 402 -29.21 -2.04 -10.77
CA ALA A 402 -29.63 -3.22 -11.53
C ALA A 402 -29.80 -2.89 -13.01
N ILE A 403 -29.29 -3.78 -13.87
CA ILE A 403 -29.41 -3.67 -15.32
C ILE A 403 -30.65 -4.42 -15.79
N ASP A 404 -31.31 -3.90 -16.82
CA ASP A 404 -32.42 -4.58 -17.50
C ASP A 404 -31.95 -5.92 -18.09
N PRO A 405 -32.67 -7.03 -17.87
CA PRO A 405 -32.38 -8.32 -18.48
C PRO A 405 -32.20 -8.29 -20.02
N GLU A 406 -32.83 -7.35 -20.73
CA GLU A 406 -32.64 -7.17 -22.19
C GLU A 406 -31.21 -6.73 -22.57
N MET A 407 -30.49 -6.11 -21.62
CA MET A 407 -29.14 -5.60 -21.80
C MET A 407 -28.06 -6.57 -21.28
N TYR A 408 -28.45 -7.78 -20.85
CA TYR A 408 -27.48 -8.76 -20.33
C TYR A 408 -26.53 -9.21 -21.44
N GLY A 409 -25.24 -9.19 -21.14
CA GLY A 409 -24.17 -9.43 -22.12
C GLY A 409 -23.61 -8.15 -22.76
N GLN A 410 -24.23 -6.99 -22.54
CA GLN A 410 -23.70 -5.71 -23.02
C GLN A 410 -22.93 -5.00 -21.89
N PHE A 411 -21.64 -4.75 -22.12
CA PHE A 411 -20.74 -4.10 -21.17
C PHE A 411 -20.16 -2.84 -21.79
N TYR A 412 -19.91 -1.83 -20.95
CA TYR A 412 -19.23 -0.59 -21.36
C TYR A 412 -17.83 -0.56 -20.77
N GLY A 413 -16.80 -0.35 -21.59
CA GLY A 413 -15.40 -0.34 -21.17
C GLY A 413 -15.03 0.77 -20.17
N GLY A 414 -15.86 1.81 -20.07
CA GLY A 414 -15.79 2.89 -19.08
C GLY A 414 -16.46 2.58 -17.74
N ASP A 415 -17.17 1.45 -17.61
CA ASP A 415 -17.95 1.13 -16.41
C ASP A 415 -17.37 -0.10 -15.68
N SER A 416 -17.80 -0.31 -14.44
CA SER A 416 -17.55 -1.53 -13.67
C SER A 416 -18.86 -2.22 -13.31
N TYR A 417 -18.86 -3.56 -13.30
CA TYR A 417 -20.06 -4.37 -13.13
C TYR A 417 -19.86 -5.43 -12.04
N VAL A 418 -20.94 -5.81 -11.38
CA VAL A 418 -21.01 -6.95 -10.46
C VAL A 418 -22.08 -7.90 -10.99
N ILE A 419 -21.74 -9.18 -11.13
CA ILE A 419 -22.62 -10.22 -11.66
C ILE A 419 -22.72 -11.32 -10.60
N LEU A 420 -23.93 -11.71 -10.24
CA LEU A 420 -24.19 -12.88 -9.39
C LEU A 420 -24.78 -13.98 -10.26
N GLN A 421 -24.10 -15.11 -10.35
CA GLN A 421 -24.60 -16.34 -10.91
C GLN A 421 -25.04 -17.26 -9.77
N THR A 422 -26.26 -17.80 -9.85
CA THR A 422 -26.79 -18.80 -8.94
C THR A 422 -27.12 -20.06 -9.74
N PHE A 423 -26.37 -21.13 -9.49
CA PHE A 423 -26.62 -22.43 -10.06
C PHE A 423 -27.32 -23.32 -9.04
N THR A 424 -28.49 -23.85 -9.38
CA THR A 424 -29.26 -24.76 -8.52
C THR A 424 -29.29 -26.16 -9.13
N PRO A 425 -28.44 -27.10 -8.67
CA PRO A 425 -28.46 -28.48 -9.14
C PRO A 425 -29.75 -29.20 -8.69
N SER A 426 -30.26 -30.13 -9.50
CA SER A 426 -31.50 -30.88 -9.22
C SER A 426 -31.53 -31.64 -7.87
N SER A 427 -30.37 -31.89 -7.25
CA SER A 427 -30.25 -32.71 -6.04
C SER A 427 -29.40 -32.07 -4.92
N SER A 428 -28.98 -30.81 -5.05
CA SER A 428 -28.07 -30.14 -4.09
C SER A 428 -28.53 -28.72 -3.75
N LYS A 429 -27.85 -28.10 -2.78
CA LYS A 429 -28.05 -26.69 -2.43
C LYS A 429 -27.56 -25.78 -3.56
N PRO A 430 -28.15 -24.58 -3.72
CA PRO A 430 -27.69 -23.60 -4.70
C PRO A 430 -26.23 -23.21 -4.44
N ALA A 431 -25.45 -23.09 -5.51
CA ALA A 431 -24.09 -22.60 -5.52
C ALA A 431 -24.06 -21.20 -6.17
N HIS A 432 -23.25 -20.31 -5.61
CA HIS A 432 -23.20 -18.92 -6.03
C HIS A 432 -21.79 -18.55 -6.52
N VAL A 433 -21.70 -17.82 -7.63
CA VAL A 433 -20.45 -17.22 -8.12
C VAL A 433 -20.68 -15.73 -8.33
N ILE A 434 -19.83 -14.90 -7.73
CA ILE A 434 -19.84 -13.45 -7.86
C ILE A 434 -18.70 -13.06 -8.79
N TYR A 435 -19.02 -12.50 -9.95
CA TYR A 435 -18.05 -11.85 -10.82
C TYR A 435 -18.07 -10.35 -10.58
N PHE A 436 -16.91 -9.72 -10.64
CA PHE A 436 -16.83 -8.26 -10.76
C PHE A 436 -15.95 -7.90 -11.96
N TRP A 437 -16.61 -7.44 -13.02
CA TRP A 437 -15.99 -7.09 -14.29
C TRP A 437 -15.57 -5.63 -14.28
N GLN A 438 -14.31 -5.36 -14.66
CA GLN A 438 -13.70 -4.04 -14.61
C GLN A 438 -13.31 -3.61 -16.03
N GLY A 439 -13.98 -2.58 -16.53
CA GLY A 439 -13.68 -1.99 -17.83
C GLY A 439 -12.29 -1.37 -17.88
N ARG A 440 -11.62 -1.43 -19.04
CA ARG A 440 -10.27 -0.87 -19.26
C ARG A 440 -10.24 0.61 -18.89
N GLN A 441 -11.26 1.37 -19.32
CA GLN A 441 -11.40 2.82 -19.13
C GLN A 441 -12.15 3.22 -17.84
N SER A 442 -12.68 2.26 -17.06
CA SER A 442 -13.40 2.57 -15.81
C SER A 442 -12.51 3.22 -14.75
N SER A 443 -13.11 4.14 -14.00
CA SER A 443 -12.44 4.94 -12.98
C SER A 443 -11.91 4.07 -11.83
N GLN A 444 -10.84 4.53 -11.17
CA GLN A 444 -10.20 3.76 -10.09
C GLN A 444 -11.13 3.57 -8.88
N ASP A 445 -11.98 4.56 -8.61
CA ASP A 445 -12.96 4.52 -7.54
C ASP A 445 -14.12 3.56 -7.83
N GLU A 446 -14.60 3.47 -9.07
CA GLU A 446 -15.60 2.45 -9.46
C GLU A 446 -15.03 1.04 -9.47
N LYS A 447 -13.78 0.87 -9.92
CA LYS A 447 -13.04 -0.40 -9.82
C LYS A 447 -12.90 -0.85 -8.36
N ALA A 448 -12.64 0.09 -7.45
CA ALA A 448 -12.62 -0.21 -6.01
C ALA A 448 -14.03 -0.51 -5.46
N ALA A 449 -15.05 0.23 -5.90
CA ALA A 449 -16.43 0.03 -5.48
C ALA A 449 -17.00 -1.33 -5.92
N SER A 450 -16.72 -1.78 -7.15
CA SER A 450 -17.13 -3.10 -7.64
C SER A 450 -16.55 -4.24 -6.79
N ALA A 451 -15.27 -4.13 -6.39
CA ALA A 451 -14.65 -5.09 -5.48
C ALA A 451 -15.28 -5.07 -4.06
N LEU A 452 -15.58 -3.89 -3.52
CA LEU A 452 -16.26 -3.76 -2.23
C LEU A 452 -17.69 -4.33 -2.26
N TRP A 453 -18.42 -4.13 -3.36
CA TRP A 453 -19.76 -4.69 -3.53
C TRP A 453 -19.75 -6.19 -3.71
N ALA A 454 -18.76 -6.75 -4.40
CA ALA A 454 -18.56 -8.20 -4.47
C ALA A 454 -18.34 -8.81 -3.08
N GLN A 455 -17.51 -8.17 -2.25
CA GLN A 455 -17.29 -8.60 -0.86
C GLN A 455 -18.55 -8.48 0.00
N ARG A 456 -19.32 -7.38 -0.12
CA ARG A 456 -20.58 -7.22 0.63
C ARG A 456 -21.61 -8.29 0.27
N LEU A 457 -21.73 -8.62 -1.02
CA LEU A 457 -22.61 -9.69 -1.48
C LEU A 457 -22.19 -11.04 -0.91
N ASP A 458 -20.88 -11.31 -0.87
CA ASP A 458 -20.33 -12.51 -0.24
C ASP A 458 -20.66 -12.59 1.26
N ASP A 459 -20.45 -11.50 2.00
CA ASP A 459 -20.79 -11.37 3.42
C ASP A 459 -22.29 -11.60 3.69
N GLU A 460 -23.17 -11.02 2.85
CA GLU A 460 -24.64 -11.20 2.92
C GLU A 460 -25.06 -12.67 2.72
N MET A 461 -24.30 -13.42 1.91
CA MET A 461 -24.50 -14.84 1.64
C MET A 461 -23.70 -15.76 2.59
N GLY A 462 -23.08 -15.19 3.63
CA GLY A 462 -22.36 -15.95 4.67
C GLY A 462 -21.00 -16.49 4.24
N GLY A 463 -20.35 -15.87 3.24
CA GLY A 463 -19.01 -16.22 2.77
C GLY A 463 -18.93 -17.54 1.99
N SER A 464 -20.06 -18.03 1.46
CA SER A 464 -20.12 -19.25 0.66
C SER A 464 -19.90 -19.07 -0.86
N PRO A 465 -20.24 -17.93 -1.50
CA PRO A 465 -19.97 -17.70 -2.91
C PRO A 465 -18.48 -17.68 -3.31
N VAL A 466 -18.17 -18.08 -4.55
CA VAL A 466 -16.84 -17.88 -5.16
C VAL A 466 -16.76 -16.50 -5.78
N GLN A 467 -15.76 -15.70 -5.43
CA GLN A 467 -15.54 -14.37 -6.01
C GLN A 467 -14.49 -14.42 -7.14
N VAL A 468 -14.84 -13.91 -8.31
CA VAL A 468 -13.97 -13.91 -9.52
C VAL A 468 -13.82 -12.47 -10.04
N ARG A 469 -12.58 -11.99 -10.07
CA ARG A 469 -12.24 -10.72 -10.72
C ARG A 469 -12.14 -10.93 -12.22
N VAL A 470 -12.85 -10.11 -13.01
CA VAL A 470 -12.77 -10.16 -14.47
C VAL A 470 -12.29 -8.81 -15.00
N ILE A 471 -11.34 -8.82 -15.92
CA ILE A 471 -10.79 -7.60 -16.55
C ILE A 471 -11.20 -7.62 -18.01
N GLN A 472 -11.61 -6.47 -18.56
CA GLN A 472 -11.94 -6.34 -19.99
C GLN A 472 -10.83 -6.93 -20.88
N GLY A 473 -11.20 -7.84 -21.78
CA GLY A 473 -10.28 -8.53 -22.70
C GLY A 473 -9.62 -9.78 -22.11
N LYS A 474 -9.77 -10.04 -20.81
CA LYS A 474 -9.27 -11.23 -20.10
C LYS A 474 -10.39 -12.02 -19.43
N GLU A 475 -11.53 -12.09 -20.11
CA GLU A 475 -12.70 -12.81 -19.61
C GLU A 475 -12.47 -14.33 -19.63
N PRO A 476 -12.61 -15.03 -18.50
CA PRO A 476 -12.43 -16.47 -18.47
C PRO A 476 -13.58 -17.20 -19.21
N PRO A 477 -13.36 -18.41 -19.75
CA PRO A 477 -14.37 -19.14 -20.52
C PRO A 477 -15.71 -19.32 -19.79
N HIS A 478 -15.67 -19.60 -18.47
CA HIS A 478 -16.87 -19.78 -17.66
C HIS A 478 -17.69 -18.48 -17.47
N PHE A 479 -17.06 -17.30 -17.55
CA PHE A 479 -17.75 -16.01 -17.57
C PHE A 479 -18.40 -15.76 -18.93
N ARG A 480 -17.68 -16.00 -20.03
CA ARG A 480 -18.19 -15.80 -21.40
C ARG A 480 -19.40 -16.69 -21.68
N ARG A 481 -19.40 -17.91 -21.15
CA ARG A 481 -20.51 -18.87 -21.27
C ARG A 481 -21.84 -18.35 -20.71
N LEU A 482 -21.82 -17.44 -19.73
CA LEU A 482 -23.04 -16.83 -19.16
C LEU A 482 -23.88 -16.11 -20.22
N PHE A 483 -23.25 -15.66 -21.31
CA PHE A 483 -23.86 -14.84 -22.33
C PHE A 483 -24.10 -15.60 -23.64
N GLU A 484 -23.70 -16.87 -23.76
CA GLU A 484 -23.98 -17.73 -24.94
C GLU A 484 -23.65 -17.06 -26.29
N GLY A 485 -22.47 -16.44 -26.40
CA GLY A 485 -22.06 -15.71 -27.61
C GLY A 485 -22.79 -14.37 -27.85
N LYS A 486 -23.46 -13.82 -26.83
CA LYS A 486 -24.16 -12.51 -26.88
C LYS A 486 -23.37 -11.40 -26.17
N MET A 487 -22.09 -11.63 -25.88
CA MET A 487 -21.26 -10.64 -25.21
C MET A 487 -20.85 -9.53 -26.20
N ILE A 488 -21.12 -8.28 -25.82
CA ILE A 488 -20.81 -7.07 -26.58
C ILE A 488 -20.11 -6.10 -25.64
N VAL A 489 -18.94 -5.61 -26.02
CA VAL A 489 -18.20 -4.58 -25.28
C VAL A 489 -18.24 -3.27 -26.06
N HIS A 490 -19.02 -2.33 -25.55
CA HIS A 490 -19.13 -0.96 -26.03
C HIS A 490 -17.97 -0.10 -25.53
N SER A 491 -17.57 0.87 -26.33
CA SER A 491 -16.66 1.95 -25.95
C SER A 491 -17.39 2.98 -25.10
N GLY A 492 -16.63 3.70 -24.27
CA GLY A 492 -17.20 4.68 -23.34
C GLY A 492 -17.95 4.04 -22.18
N GLY A 493 -18.81 4.81 -21.52
CA GLY A 493 -19.52 4.43 -20.30
C GLY A 493 -20.24 5.60 -19.65
N LYS A 494 -20.97 5.30 -18.57
CA LYS A 494 -21.68 6.31 -17.78
C LYS A 494 -20.69 7.14 -17.00
N ALA A 495 -20.91 8.46 -16.96
CA ALA A 495 -20.09 9.34 -16.17
C ALA A 495 -20.43 9.15 -14.68
N SER A 496 -19.69 8.27 -14.00
CA SER A 496 -19.76 8.10 -12.55
C SER A 496 -18.37 8.09 -11.90
N GLY A 497 -18.32 8.47 -10.62
CA GLY A 497 -17.07 8.59 -9.84
C GLY A 497 -16.58 10.02 -9.59
N PHE A 498 -15.57 10.18 -8.73
CA PHE A 498 -15.07 11.47 -8.23
C PHE A 498 -14.41 12.33 -9.31
N LYS A 499 -13.94 11.73 -10.42
CA LYS A 499 -13.35 12.43 -11.58
C LYS A 499 -14.38 12.85 -12.63
N ASN A 500 -15.45 12.07 -12.80
CA ASN A 500 -16.35 12.19 -13.96
C ASN A 500 -17.69 12.86 -13.62
N ARG A 501 -17.83 13.46 -12.43
CA ARG A 501 -19.08 14.10 -12.00
C ARG A 501 -19.55 15.28 -12.86
N ASP A 502 -18.61 15.91 -13.57
CA ASP A 502 -18.85 17.01 -14.51
C ASP A 502 -18.67 16.57 -15.98
N ASP A 503 -18.34 15.30 -16.24
CA ASP A 503 -18.22 14.75 -17.59
C ASP A 503 -19.60 14.29 -18.07
N GLU A 504 -19.88 14.45 -19.37
CA GLU A 504 -21.08 13.86 -19.97
C GLU A 504 -20.86 12.36 -20.19
N ASP A 505 -21.95 11.59 -20.20
CA ASP A 505 -21.87 10.17 -20.53
C ASP A 505 -21.15 10.00 -21.88
N SER A 506 -20.12 9.17 -21.90
CA SER A 506 -19.23 8.99 -23.06
C SER A 506 -19.78 7.99 -24.07
N TYR A 507 -21.12 7.91 -24.17
CA TYR A 507 -21.76 7.05 -25.15
C TYR A 507 -21.50 7.55 -26.57
N ASP A 508 -21.50 6.62 -27.50
CA ASP A 508 -21.58 6.95 -28.91
C ASP A 508 -22.94 7.62 -29.22
N THR A 509 -22.91 8.86 -29.73
CA THR A 509 -24.10 9.73 -29.83
C THR A 509 -24.52 10.05 -31.26
N ASP A 510 -23.68 9.77 -32.27
CA ASP A 510 -24.02 10.03 -33.66
C ASP A 510 -24.88 8.93 -34.30
N GLY A 511 -25.02 7.80 -33.58
CA GLY A 511 -25.86 6.67 -33.97
C GLY A 511 -25.23 5.80 -35.05
N VAL A 512 -23.95 6.00 -35.34
CA VAL A 512 -23.08 5.06 -36.04
C VAL A 512 -22.30 4.27 -34.96
N SER A 513 -21.82 3.08 -35.28
CA SER A 513 -20.86 2.34 -34.43
C SER A 513 -20.35 1.13 -35.18
N LEU A 514 -19.05 0.86 -35.12
CA LEU A 514 -18.44 -0.32 -35.71
C LEU A 514 -18.05 -1.34 -34.62
N PHE A 515 -18.50 -2.57 -34.77
CA PHE A 515 -18.15 -3.68 -33.88
C PHE A 515 -17.33 -4.72 -34.62
N HIS A 516 -16.18 -5.07 -34.06
CA HIS A 516 -15.33 -6.18 -34.52
C HIS A 516 -15.75 -7.46 -33.81
N VAL A 517 -16.15 -8.47 -34.57
CA VAL A 517 -16.55 -9.79 -34.07
C VAL A 517 -15.44 -10.78 -34.40
N LYS A 518 -14.75 -11.26 -33.36
CA LYS A 518 -13.58 -12.13 -33.50
C LYS A 518 -13.66 -13.31 -32.54
N GLY A 519 -13.31 -14.50 -33.02
CA GLY A 519 -13.11 -15.70 -32.21
C GLY A 519 -13.17 -16.99 -33.03
N THR A 520 -12.87 -18.12 -32.42
CA THR A 520 -12.77 -19.44 -33.08
C THR A 520 -13.83 -20.42 -32.62
N THR A 521 -14.44 -20.17 -31.46
CA THR A 521 -15.43 -21.03 -30.80
C THR A 521 -16.55 -20.17 -30.19
N GLU A 522 -17.71 -20.79 -29.93
CA GLU A 522 -18.83 -20.11 -29.25
C GLU A 522 -18.43 -19.48 -27.89
N LEU A 523 -17.38 -20.00 -27.24
CA LEU A 523 -16.94 -19.56 -25.92
C LEU A 523 -15.91 -18.42 -25.96
N ASN A 524 -15.30 -18.13 -27.11
CA ASN A 524 -14.31 -17.05 -27.25
C ASN A 524 -14.68 -16.00 -28.32
N THR A 525 -15.77 -16.19 -29.07
CA THR A 525 -16.26 -15.19 -30.02
C THR A 525 -17.17 -14.15 -29.35
N PHE A 526 -16.77 -12.88 -29.41
CA PHE A 526 -17.56 -11.75 -28.89
C PHE A 526 -17.30 -10.48 -29.72
N ALA A 527 -18.16 -9.46 -29.56
CA ALA A 527 -18.00 -8.18 -30.24
C ALA A 527 -17.33 -7.14 -29.35
N THR A 528 -16.38 -6.40 -29.92
CA THR A 528 -15.80 -5.19 -29.30
C THR A 528 -15.99 -3.98 -30.22
N GLN A 529 -16.44 -2.86 -29.67
CA GLN A 529 -16.57 -1.62 -30.43
C GLN A 529 -15.18 -1.07 -30.79
N VAL A 530 -15.01 -0.67 -32.04
CA VAL A 530 -13.77 -0.11 -32.60
C VAL A 530 -14.08 1.20 -33.33
N ASP A 531 -13.05 1.99 -33.64
CA ASP A 531 -13.22 3.23 -34.40
C ASP A 531 -13.83 2.95 -35.79
N GLU A 532 -14.72 3.84 -36.24
CA GLU A 532 -15.49 3.73 -37.49
C GLU A 532 -14.67 4.08 -38.74
N VAL A 533 -13.57 3.36 -38.93
CA VAL A 533 -12.65 3.58 -40.05
C VAL A 533 -12.51 2.31 -40.88
N ALA A 534 -12.46 2.45 -42.20
CA ALA A 534 -12.32 1.32 -43.11
C ALA A 534 -11.06 0.47 -42.82
N ALA A 535 -9.98 1.09 -42.31
CA ALA A 535 -8.73 0.42 -41.97
C ALA A 535 -8.85 -0.62 -40.82
N ASN A 536 -9.92 -0.55 -40.02
CA ASN A 536 -10.19 -1.54 -38.95
C ASN A 536 -10.86 -2.82 -39.46
N LEU A 537 -11.40 -2.83 -40.69
CA LEU A 537 -11.96 -4.05 -41.28
C LEU A 537 -10.87 -5.09 -41.48
N ASN A 538 -11.27 -6.36 -41.52
CA ASN A 538 -10.37 -7.48 -41.77
C ASN A 538 -11.14 -8.57 -42.51
N SER A 539 -10.67 -8.97 -43.69
CA SER A 539 -11.29 -10.04 -44.50
C SER A 539 -11.36 -11.38 -43.78
N GLY A 540 -10.53 -11.60 -42.75
CA GLY A 540 -10.54 -12.81 -41.93
C GLY A 540 -11.61 -12.85 -40.83
N ASP A 541 -12.28 -11.74 -40.52
CA ASP A 541 -13.21 -11.66 -39.37
C ASP A 541 -14.60 -11.11 -39.81
N CYS A 542 -15.55 -11.04 -38.89
CA CYS A 542 -16.86 -10.41 -39.12
C CYS A 542 -16.96 -9.04 -38.44
N PHE A 543 -17.74 -8.12 -39.03
CA PHE A 543 -17.98 -6.79 -38.46
C PHE A 543 -19.46 -6.43 -38.49
N VAL A 544 -19.92 -5.69 -37.49
CA VAL A 544 -21.28 -5.15 -37.44
C VAL A 544 -21.20 -3.64 -37.41
N LEU A 545 -21.63 -2.99 -38.49
CA LEU A 545 -21.73 -1.53 -38.59
C LEU A 545 -23.17 -1.10 -38.33
N VAL A 546 -23.40 -0.48 -37.18
CA VAL A 546 -24.66 0.14 -36.83
C VAL A 546 -24.70 1.53 -37.45
N THR A 547 -25.82 1.89 -38.08
CA THR A 547 -26.07 3.26 -38.58
C THR A 547 -27.47 3.72 -38.16
N PRO A 548 -27.84 5.00 -38.36
CA PRO A 548 -29.15 5.50 -37.94
C PRO A 548 -30.35 4.76 -38.55
N ARG A 549 -30.20 4.11 -39.72
CA ARG A 549 -31.30 3.43 -40.43
C ARG A 549 -31.08 1.94 -40.67
N THR A 550 -29.83 1.53 -40.90
CA THR A 550 -29.48 0.17 -41.29
C THR A 550 -28.35 -0.36 -40.41
N VAL A 551 -28.44 -1.62 -40.00
CA VAL A 551 -27.30 -2.36 -39.44
C VAL A 551 -26.74 -3.22 -40.57
N TYR A 552 -25.46 -3.02 -40.89
CA TYR A 552 -24.74 -3.82 -41.86
C TYR A 552 -23.96 -4.91 -41.12
N GLU A 553 -24.26 -6.17 -41.44
CA GLU A 553 -23.46 -7.31 -41.03
C GLU A 553 -22.45 -7.59 -42.15
N TRP A 554 -21.22 -7.09 -41.99
CA TRP A 554 -20.16 -7.28 -42.97
C TRP A 554 -19.44 -8.61 -42.69
N GLN A 555 -19.44 -9.49 -43.68
CA GLN A 555 -18.85 -10.82 -43.59
C GLN A 555 -17.58 -10.87 -44.44
N GLY A 556 -16.42 -10.93 -43.77
CA GLY A 556 -15.13 -11.08 -44.42
C GLY A 556 -15.06 -12.40 -45.19
N SER A 557 -14.38 -12.40 -46.35
CA SER A 557 -14.26 -13.58 -47.22
C SER A 557 -13.52 -14.77 -46.60
N GLY A 558 -12.75 -14.54 -45.53
CA GLY A 558 -12.04 -15.53 -44.72
C GLY A 558 -12.65 -15.77 -43.32
N SER A 559 -13.78 -15.14 -43.00
CA SER A 559 -14.46 -15.33 -41.70
C SER A 559 -14.93 -16.77 -41.48
N ASN A 560 -14.86 -17.25 -40.23
CA ASN A 560 -15.28 -18.61 -39.89
C ASN A 560 -16.79 -18.71 -39.60
N ALA A 561 -17.32 -19.94 -39.58
CA ALA A 561 -18.75 -20.19 -39.42
C ALA A 561 -19.31 -19.73 -38.05
N GLU A 562 -18.50 -19.78 -36.99
CA GLU A 562 -18.91 -19.33 -35.65
C GLU A 562 -18.93 -17.81 -35.55
N GLU A 563 -17.95 -17.12 -36.14
CA GLU A 563 -17.94 -15.65 -36.26
C GLU A 563 -19.15 -15.13 -37.01
N GLN A 564 -19.53 -15.77 -38.12
CA GLN A 564 -20.74 -15.41 -38.86
C GLN A 564 -22.00 -15.63 -38.01
N ARG A 565 -22.10 -16.75 -37.30
CA ARG A 565 -23.25 -17.05 -36.42
C ARG A 565 -23.38 -16.02 -35.28
N VAL A 566 -22.27 -15.71 -34.60
CA VAL A 566 -22.24 -14.73 -33.51
C VAL A 566 -22.49 -13.33 -34.04
N SER A 567 -21.91 -12.97 -35.20
CA SER A 567 -22.15 -11.69 -35.87
C SER A 567 -23.63 -11.49 -36.19
N SER A 568 -24.31 -12.50 -36.74
CA SER A 568 -25.76 -12.47 -36.98
C SER A 568 -26.57 -12.27 -35.68
N ASN A 569 -26.18 -12.92 -34.58
CA ASN A 569 -26.85 -12.74 -33.27
C ASN A 569 -26.66 -11.31 -32.75
N ILE A 570 -25.43 -10.79 -32.82
CA ILE A 570 -25.08 -9.44 -32.35
C ILE A 570 -25.77 -8.38 -33.21
N ALA A 571 -25.78 -8.55 -34.53
CA ALA A 571 -26.49 -7.67 -35.44
C ALA A 571 -28.01 -7.67 -35.17
N ALA A 572 -28.60 -8.81 -34.78
CA ALA A 572 -30.00 -8.89 -34.39
C ALA A 572 -30.29 -8.12 -33.07
N ILE A 573 -29.39 -8.18 -32.09
CA ILE A 573 -29.47 -7.43 -30.83
C ILE A 573 -29.38 -5.92 -31.12
N LEU A 574 -28.39 -5.49 -31.92
CA LEU A 574 -28.10 -4.08 -32.21
C LEU A 574 -29.08 -3.44 -33.23
N ARG A 575 -29.84 -4.26 -33.98
CA ARG A 575 -30.82 -3.79 -34.97
C ARG A 575 -31.90 -2.93 -34.34
N HIS A 576 -32.43 -3.32 -33.18
CA HIS A 576 -33.68 -2.77 -32.64
C HIS A 576 -34.78 -2.61 -33.73
N LYS A 577 -35.10 -1.36 -34.14
CA LYS A 577 -36.10 -1.01 -35.18
C LYS A 577 -35.50 -0.76 -36.58
N ARG A 578 -34.19 -0.90 -36.76
CA ARG A 578 -33.45 -0.66 -38.01
C ARG A 578 -33.57 -1.84 -38.98
N SER A 579 -33.31 -1.61 -40.27
CA SER A 579 -33.17 -2.71 -41.25
C SER A 579 -31.84 -3.42 -41.06
N LEU A 580 -31.80 -4.75 -41.20
CA LEU A 580 -30.58 -5.54 -41.18
C LEU A 580 -30.20 -5.91 -42.61
N GLN A 581 -28.96 -5.67 -43.00
CA GLN A 581 -28.42 -6.03 -44.32
C GLN A 581 -27.11 -6.81 -44.14
N VAL A 582 -27.08 -8.04 -44.64
CA VAL A 582 -25.86 -8.84 -44.70
C VAL A 582 -25.07 -8.43 -45.95
N VAL A 583 -23.80 -8.07 -45.77
CA VAL A 583 -22.92 -7.57 -46.82
C VAL A 583 -21.67 -8.45 -46.87
N PRO A 584 -21.62 -9.42 -47.78
CA PRO A 584 -20.39 -10.14 -48.08
C PRO A 584 -19.30 -9.19 -48.57
N GLU A 585 -18.05 -9.45 -48.18
CA GLU A 585 -16.90 -8.69 -48.66
C GLU A 585 -16.88 -8.59 -50.20
N GLY A 586 -16.67 -7.38 -50.71
CA GLY A 586 -16.66 -7.05 -52.14
C GLY A 586 -18.03 -6.68 -52.71
N SER A 587 -19.12 -6.79 -51.93
CA SER A 587 -20.48 -6.38 -52.31
C SER A 587 -20.94 -5.09 -51.63
N GLU A 588 -20.02 -4.34 -51.04
CA GLU A 588 -20.32 -3.12 -50.29
C GLU A 588 -20.73 -1.98 -51.24
N ASP A 589 -21.80 -1.27 -50.88
CA ASP A 589 -22.24 -0.10 -51.63
C ASP A 589 -21.52 1.18 -51.18
N GLY A 590 -21.73 2.28 -51.91
CA GLY A 590 -21.13 3.57 -51.55
C GLY A 590 -21.65 4.13 -50.22
N ALA A 591 -22.82 3.70 -49.76
CA ALA A 591 -23.40 4.15 -48.49
C ALA A 591 -22.63 3.52 -47.31
N PHE A 592 -22.32 2.23 -47.37
CA PHE A 592 -21.48 1.53 -46.39
C PHE A 592 -20.15 2.26 -46.19
N TRP A 593 -19.39 2.50 -47.27
CA TRP A 593 -18.10 3.17 -47.19
C TRP A 593 -18.19 4.62 -46.69
N SER A 594 -19.29 5.31 -46.97
CA SER A 594 -19.45 6.69 -46.52
C SER A 594 -19.50 6.84 -45.00
N PHE A 595 -20.00 5.82 -44.28
CA PHE A 595 -20.03 5.82 -42.81
C PHE A 595 -18.67 5.48 -42.18
N LEU A 596 -17.78 4.80 -42.91
CA LEU A 596 -16.43 4.44 -42.45
C LEU A 596 -15.34 5.46 -42.81
N GLY A 597 -15.74 6.69 -43.17
CA GLY A 597 -14.83 7.74 -43.62
C GLY A 597 -14.33 7.59 -45.06
N GLY A 598 -14.92 6.69 -45.85
CA GLY A 598 -14.52 6.36 -47.22
C GLY A 598 -13.96 4.94 -47.33
N LYS A 599 -13.66 4.51 -48.57
CA LYS A 599 -12.98 3.24 -48.80
C LYS A 599 -11.48 3.44 -48.64
N ASP A 600 -10.87 2.70 -47.72
CA ASP A 600 -9.42 2.68 -47.50
C ASP A 600 -8.88 1.24 -47.55
N ALA A 601 -7.56 1.09 -47.53
CA ALA A 601 -6.91 -0.20 -47.47
C ALA A 601 -7.11 -0.85 -46.10
N TYR A 602 -7.53 -2.11 -46.10
CA TYR A 602 -7.65 -2.96 -44.94
C TYR A 602 -7.02 -4.33 -45.21
N PRO A 603 -6.58 -5.07 -44.17
CA PRO A 603 -6.04 -6.40 -44.32
C PRO A 603 -7.01 -7.32 -45.07
N SER A 604 -6.61 -7.72 -46.28
CA SER A 604 -7.44 -8.53 -47.18
C SER A 604 -6.72 -9.75 -47.74
N GLU A 605 -5.67 -10.20 -47.04
CA GLU A 605 -4.99 -11.42 -47.41
C GLU A 605 -5.96 -12.58 -47.39
N LYS A 606 -6.16 -13.21 -48.55
CA LYS A 606 -6.78 -14.52 -48.66
C LYS A 606 -5.93 -15.47 -47.83
N ALA A 607 -6.34 -15.71 -46.59
CA ALA A 607 -5.86 -16.86 -45.85
C ALA A 607 -6.18 -18.07 -46.73
N GLY A 608 -5.14 -18.66 -47.31
CA GLY A 608 -5.25 -19.96 -47.93
C GLY A 608 -5.92 -20.87 -46.92
N ILE A 609 -6.93 -21.58 -47.36
CA ILE A 609 -7.42 -22.78 -46.70
C ILE A 609 -6.18 -23.59 -46.29
N GLU A 610 -6.03 -23.91 -44.99
CA GLU A 610 -4.94 -24.65 -44.30
C GLU A 610 -4.25 -23.74 -43.26
N ALA A 611 -4.51 -23.75 -41.95
CA ALA A 611 -5.19 -24.67 -41.05
C ALA A 611 -5.75 -23.85 -39.84
N ASN A 612 -6.58 -24.47 -38.99
CA ASN A 612 -7.09 -23.91 -37.71
C ASN A 612 -5.93 -23.63 -36.72
N HIS A 613 -5.07 -22.66 -37.01
CA HIS A 613 -4.01 -22.22 -36.11
C HIS A 613 -4.38 -20.86 -35.52
N GLU A 614 -4.71 -20.88 -34.24
CA GLU A 614 -4.90 -19.66 -33.48
C GLU A 614 -3.58 -18.89 -33.39
N PRO A 615 -3.61 -17.54 -33.46
CA PRO A 615 -2.45 -16.72 -33.17
C PRO A 615 -1.87 -17.04 -31.79
N ARG A 616 -0.54 -17.08 -31.68
CA ARG A 616 0.17 -17.35 -30.42
C ARG A 616 1.18 -16.26 -30.15
N LEU A 617 1.12 -15.67 -28.95
CA LEU A 617 2.04 -14.61 -28.53
C LEU A 617 3.09 -15.18 -27.57
N PHE A 618 4.35 -14.83 -27.77
CA PHE A 618 5.47 -15.20 -26.91
C PHE A 618 6.20 -13.96 -26.41
N HIS A 619 6.38 -13.85 -25.10
CA HIS A 619 7.20 -12.83 -24.47
C HIS A 619 8.68 -13.24 -24.50
N CYS A 620 9.52 -12.41 -25.12
CA CYS A 620 10.95 -12.62 -25.22
C CYS A 620 11.70 -11.60 -24.36
N THR A 621 12.33 -12.07 -23.29
CA THR A 621 13.04 -11.21 -22.35
C THR A 621 14.41 -11.77 -22.02
N ASN A 622 15.36 -10.88 -21.71
CA ASN A 622 16.64 -11.29 -21.14
C ASN A 622 16.84 -10.81 -19.70
N SER A 623 15.75 -10.42 -19.03
CA SER A 623 15.73 -9.97 -17.63
C SER A 623 16.29 -11.01 -16.65
N GLY A 624 16.22 -12.32 -16.96
CA GLY A 624 16.88 -13.40 -16.24
C GLY A 624 18.41 -13.48 -16.46
N GLY A 625 18.96 -12.61 -17.32
CA GLY A 625 20.35 -12.50 -17.77
C GLY A 625 20.77 -13.49 -18.88
N PHE A 626 19.85 -14.32 -19.35
CA PHE A 626 19.95 -15.13 -20.56
C PHE A 626 18.65 -14.89 -21.35
N PHE A 627 18.69 -15.02 -22.66
CA PHE A 627 17.51 -14.85 -23.49
C PHE A 627 16.54 -16.02 -23.24
N ASP A 628 15.31 -15.72 -22.84
CA ASP A 628 14.24 -16.69 -22.63
C ASP A 628 12.97 -16.23 -23.35
N ALA A 629 12.13 -17.20 -23.73
CA ALA A 629 10.88 -16.96 -24.44
C ALA A 629 9.76 -17.80 -23.82
N ALA A 630 8.66 -17.16 -23.42
CA ALA A 630 7.51 -17.80 -22.77
C ALA A 630 6.20 -17.42 -23.47
N GLU A 631 5.27 -18.36 -23.61
CA GLU A 631 3.97 -18.12 -24.24
C GLU A 631 3.04 -17.30 -23.33
N VAL A 632 2.30 -16.37 -23.94
CA VAL A 632 1.24 -15.58 -23.32
C VAL A 632 -0.10 -16.11 -23.85
N ILE A 633 -0.84 -16.78 -22.98
CA ILE A 633 -2.16 -17.37 -23.27
C ILE A 633 -3.24 -16.29 -23.16
N ASP A 634 -4.26 -16.32 -24.03
CA ASP A 634 -5.36 -15.34 -24.08
C ASP A 634 -4.87 -13.88 -24.13
N PHE A 635 -3.91 -13.62 -25.00
CA PHE A 635 -3.21 -12.34 -25.05
C PHE A 635 -4.11 -11.17 -25.47
N ALA A 636 -3.88 -10.03 -24.84
CA ALA A 636 -4.47 -8.74 -25.20
C ALA A 636 -3.37 -7.71 -25.48
N GLN A 637 -3.75 -6.55 -26.02
CA GLN A 637 -2.80 -5.45 -26.23
C GLN A 637 -2.06 -5.06 -24.94
N ASP A 638 -2.70 -5.18 -23.77
CA ASP A 638 -2.13 -4.89 -22.46
C ASP A 638 -0.91 -5.75 -22.08
N ASP A 639 -0.74 -6.91 -22.74
CA ASP A 639 0.38 -7.81 -22.47
C ASP A 639 1.67 -7.39 -23.19
N LEU A 640 1.57 -6.51 -24.19
CA LEU A 640 2.72 -5.97 -24.89
C LEU A 640 3.42 -4.94 -23.99
N ASN A 641 4.56 -5.33 -23.43
CA ASN A 641 5.42 -4.44 -22.64
C ASN A 641 6.37 -3.67 -23.56
N ALA A 642 6.29 -2.33 -23.54
CA ALA A 642 7.17 -1.46 -24.31
C ALA A 642 8.67 -1.64 -24.00
N ASP A 643 9.03 -2.25 -22.87
CA ASP A 643 10.44 -2.51 -22.51
C ASP A 643 11.00 -3.84 -23.05
N ASP A 644 10.19 -4.72 -23.66
CA ASP A 644 10.58 -6.07 -24.09
C ASP A 644 10.29 -6.34 -25.59
N VAL A 645 10.66 -7.54 -26.07
CA VAL A 645 10.35 -8.02 -27.44
C VAL A 645 9.32 -9.14 -27.36
N PHE A 646 8.41 -9.22 -28.32
CA PHE A 646 7.39 -10.26 -28.41
C PHE A 646 7.42 -10.93 -29.79
N LEU A 647 7.12 -12.22 -29.85
CA LEU A 647 6.91 -12.97 -31.09
C LEU A 647 5.43 -13.30 -31.22
N LEU A 648 4.80 -12.95 -32.33
CA LEU A 648 3.41 -13.32 -32.62
C LEU A 648 3.39 -14.25 -33.83
N ASP A 649 3.12 -15.53 -33.60
CA ASP A 649 2.96 -16.54 -34.65
C ASP A 649 1.51 -16.56 -35.11
N VAL A 650 1.29 -16.28 -36.40
CA VAL A 650 -0.05 -16.32 -37.03
C VAL A 650 -0.11 -17.36 -38.15
N TYR A 651 0.80 -18.34 -38.09
CA TYR A 651 1.00 -19.42 -39.07
C TYR A 651 1.53 -18.95 -40.44
N THR A 652 0.86 -18.00 -41.10
CA THR A 652 1.27 -17.46 -42.42
C THR A 652 2.46 -16.51 -42.33
N SER A 653 2.69 -15.92 -41.17
CA SER A 653 3.77 -14.96 -40.89
C SER A 653 4.18 -15.07 -39.42
N LEU A 654 5.43 -14.74 -39.11
CA LEU A 654 5.91 -14.61 -37.73
C LEU A 654 6.30 -13.16 -37.47
N PHE A 655 5.54 -12.47 -36.63
CA PHE A 655 5.82 -11.08 -36.28
C PHE A 655 6.79 -11.00 -35.11
N ILE A 656 7.76 -10.09 -35.19
CA ILE A 656 8.62 -9.70 -34.06
C ILE A 656 8.21 -8.29 -33.67
N TRP A 657 7.46 -8.14 -32.59
CA TRP A 657 7.11 -6.84 -32.04
C TRP A 657 8.21 -6.37 -31.09
N VAL A 658 8.81 -5.21 -31.36
CA VAL A 658 9.94 -4.65 -30.62
C VAL A 658 9.47 -3.43 -29.85
N GLY A 659 9.43 -3.56 -28.52
CA GLY A 659 9.15 -2.46 -27.61
C GLY A 659 10.15 -1.29 -27.77
N SER A 660 9.70 -0.07 -27.49
CA SER A 660 10.53 1.14 -27.57
C SER A 660 11.72 1.15 -26.57
N GLY A 661 11.57 0.45 -25.44
CA GLY A 661 12.60 0.24 -24.41
C GLY A 661 13.38 -1.07 -24.54
N ALA A 662 13.07 -1.91 -25.54
CA ALA A 662 13.69 -3.22 -25.73
C ALA A 662 15.20 -3.13 -26.02
N ASN A 663 15.98 -4.01 -25.41
CA ASN A 663 17.44 -3.95 -25.51
C ASN A 663 18.01 -4.72 -26.72
N GLU A 664 19.20 -4.34 -27.18
CA GLU A 664 19.82 -4.93 -28.38
C GLU A 664 20.12 -6.44 -28.27
N ALA A 665 20.22 -6.97 -27.05
CA ALA A 665 20.41 -8.41 -26.84
C ALA A 665 19.08 -9.19 -26.93
N GLU A 666 17.97 -8.60 -26.48
CA GLU A 666 16.61 -9.13 -26.73
C GLU A 666 16.27 -9.09 -28.21
N LYS A 667 16.54 -7.99 -28.91
CA LYS A 667 16.28 -7.90 -30.36
C LYS A 667 17.02 -8.98 -31.15
N ARG A 668 18.32 -9.17 -30.85
CA ARG A 668 19.12 -10.23 -31.50
C ARG A 668 18.68 -11.62 -31.09
N GLY A 669 18.38 -11.84 -29.80
CA GLY A 669 17.90 -13.10 -29.28
C GLY A 669 16.54 -13.51 -29.86
N ALA A 670 15.60 -12.57 -29.93
CA ALA A 670 14.27 -12.78 -30.51
C ALA A 670 14.34 -13.02 -32.01
N THR A 671 15.24 -12.33 -32.72
CA THR A 671 15.50 -12.61 -34.14
C THR A 671 16.02 -14.03 -34.32
N GLN A 672 16.99 -14.48 -33.51
CA GLN A 672 17.50 -15.86 -33.59
C GLN A 672 16.42 -16.88 -33.20
N MET A 673 15.67 -16.62 -32.13
CA MET A 673 14.57 -17.47 -31.67
C MET A 673 13.46 -17.57 -32.71
N ALA A 674 13.15 -16.50 -33.44
CA ALA A 674 12.17 -16.55 -34.53
C ALA A 674 12.62 -17.50 -35.65
N HIS A 675 13.90 -17.49 -36.02
CA HIS A 675 14.46 -18.45 -36.98
C HIS A 675 14.44 -19.87 -36.42
N ASP A 676 14.84 -20.06 -35.16
CA ASP A 676 14.87 -21.37 -34.51
C ASP A 676 13.45 -21.95 -34.33
N TYR A 677 12.46 -21.10 -34.06
CA TYR A 677 11.04 -21.43 -33.96
C TYR A 677 10.49 -21.89 -35.31
N LEU A 678 10.73 -21.15 -36.40
CA LEU A 678 10.32 -21.59 -37.74
C LEU A 678 11.05 -22.86 -38.19
N HIS A 679 12.33 -23.02 -37.83
CA HIS A 679 13.07 -24.26 -38.08
C HIS A 679 12.49 -25.46 -37.33
N ALA A 680 11.97 -25.27 -36.11
CA ALA A 680 11.29 -26.31 -35.34
C ALA A 680 9.86 -26.58 -35.84
N ALA A 681 9.16 -25.56 -36.36
CA ALA A 681 7.78 -25.63 -36.84
C ALA A 681 7.62 -26.22 -38.26
N LYS A 682 8.69 -26.74 -38.89
CA LYS A 682 8.66 -27.34 -40.25
C LYS A 682 7.67 -28.51 -40.44
N GLY A 683 7.09 -29.03 -39.37
CA GLY A 683 6.18 -30.18 -39.39
C GLY A 683 4.69 -29.85 -39.50
N ASP A 684 4.29 -28.57 -39.43
CA ASP A 684 2.88 -28.17 -39.38
C ASP A 684 2.27 -27.73 -40.72
N GLY A 685 3.05 -27.76 -41.80
CA GLY A 685 2.60 -27.42 -43.15
C GLY A 685 3.01 -26.02 -43.63
N ARG A 686 3.62 -25.19 -42.78
CA ARG A 686 4.15 -23.87 -43.19
C ARG A 686 5.39 -23.99 -44.09
N GLY A 687 5.51 -23.09 -45.07
CA GLY A 687 6.63 -23.08 -46.02
C GLY A 687 7.96 -22.65 -45.39
N ASP A 688 9.08 -23.16 -45.92
CA ASP A 688 10.45 -22.76 -45.51
C ASP A 688 10.73 -21.26 -45.73
N ASP A 689 9.86 -20.58 -46.48
CA ASP A 689 9.85 -19.16 -46.83
C ASP A 689 8.87 -18.32 -46.00
N THR A 690 8.32 -18.86 -44.90
CA THR A 690 7.43 -18.12 -44.00
C THR A 690 8.07 -16.79 -43.56
N PRO A 691 7.45 -15.64 -43.85
CA PRO A 691 8.05 -14.34 -43.61
C PRO A 691 8.14 -14.02 -42.12
N ILE A 692 9.33 -13.55 -41.69
CA ILE A 692 9.54 -12.94 -40.37
C ILE A 692 9.41 -11.42 -40.53
N VAL A 693 8.41 -10.80 -39.90
CA VAL A 693 8.12 -9.37 -40.04
C VAL A 693 8.41 -8.65 -38.73
N MET A 694 9.42 -7.79 -38.73
CA MET A 694 9.78 -7.01 -37.55
C MET A 694 9.01 -5.69 -37.49
N ILE A 695 8.37 -5.45 -36.36
CA ILE A 695 7.49 -4.31 -36.08
C ILE A 695 8.04 -3.57 -34.88
N VAL A 696 8.03 -2.24 -34.92
CA VAL A 696 8.44 -1.40 -33.80
C VAL A 696 7.18 -0.85 -33.10
N SER A 697 7.20 -0.81 -31.78
CA SER A 697 6.12 -0.23 -30.96
C SER A 697 5.73 1.17 -31.44
N GLY A 698 4.43 1.40 -31.58
CA GLY A 698 3.84 2.65 -32.09
C GLY A 698 3.83 2.80 -33.61
N LYS A 699 4.28 1.79 -34.36
CA LYS A 699 4.22 1.73 -35.84
C LYS A 699 3.67 0.39 -36.33
N GLU A 700 2.72 -0.17 -35.59
CA GLU A 700 2.10 -1.45 -35.89
C GLU A 700 1.25 -1.36 -37.16
N PRO A 701 1.51 -2.18 -38.19
CA PRO A 701 0.67 -2.24 -39.38
C PRO A 701 -0.65 -2.96 -39.07
N SER A 702 -1.69 -2.70 -39.87
CA SER A 702 -3.02 -3.30 -39.68
C SER A 702 -3.01 -4.83 -39.73
N ILE A 703 -2.09 -5.43 -40.49
CA ILE A 703 -1.87 -6.89 -40.56
C ILE A 703 -1.34 -7.49 -39.24
N PHE A 704 -0.85 -6.66 -38.31
CA PHE A 704 -0.47 -7.09 -36.96
C PHE A 704 -1.58 -6.80 -35.95
N THR A 705 -2.14 -5.59 -36.00
CA THR A 705 -3.13 -5.15 -35.01
C THR A 705 -4.44 -5.92 -35.10
N CYS A 706 -4.79 -6.46 -36.26
CA CYS A 706 -6.01 -7.27 -36.47
C CYS A 706 -6.04 -8.59 -35.67
N HIS A 707 -4.90 -9.04 -35.15
CA HIS A 707 -4.81 -10.22 -34.30
C HIS A 707 -5.16 -9.95 -32.83
N PHE A 708 -5.29 -8.68 -32.44
CA PHE A 708 -5.66 -8.27 -31.08
C PHE A 708 -7.11 -7.75 -31.07
N SER A 709 -7.92 -8.23 -30.13
CA SER A 709 -9.30 -7.76 -29.98
C SER A 709 -9.34 -6.32 -29.42
N GLY A 710 -9.96 -5.40 -30.16
CA GLY A 710 -10.16 -4.01 -29.72
C GLY A 710 -8.86 -3.22 -29.52
N TRP A 711 -7.98 -3.25 -30.54
CA TRP A 711 -6.72 -2.51 -30.54
C TRP A 711 -6.95 -0.99 -30.38
N ASP A 712 -6.32 -0.38 -29.39
CA ASP A 712 -6.29 1.07 -29.20
C ASP A 712 -4.95 1.62 -29.72
N PRO A 713 -4.93 2.38 -30.84
CA PRO A 713 -3.70 2.98 -31.36
C PRO A 713 -2.99 3.92 -30.36
N LYS A 714 -3.71 4.46 -29.38
CA LYS A 714 -3.18 5.39 -28.37
C LYS A 714 -2.74 4.69 -27.09
N PHE A 715 -2.81 3.35 -27.04
CA PHE A 715 -2.51 2.58 -25.83
C PHE A 715 -1.11 2.87 -25.27
N PHE A 716 -0.08 2.85 -26.13
CA PHE A 716 1.31 3.12 -25.75
C PHE A 716 1.63 4.61 -25.58
N GLU A 717 0.71 5.51 -25.93
CA GLU A 717 0.79 6.94 -25.62
C GLU A 717 0.33 7.22 -24.18
N GLN A 718 -0.51 6.34 -23.61
CA GLN A 718 -1.18 6.52 -22.33
C GLN A 718 -0.41 5.94 -21.13
N SER A 719 0.59 5.08 -21.35
CA SER A 719 1.32 4.38 -20.27
C SER A 719 2.43 5.21 -19.61
N THR A 720 2.17 6.50 -19.38
CA THR A 720 2.80 7.22 -18.29
C THR A 720 1.77 7.28 -17.17
N PHE A 721 2.16 7.05 -15.92
CA PHE A 721 1.40 7.66 -14.84
C PHE A 721 1.49 9.17 -15.08
N VAL A 722 0.46 9.72 -15.73
CA VAL A 722 0.32 11.15 -15.91
C VAL A 722 -0.27 11.65 -14.61
N ASP A 723 0.51 12.45 -13.87
CA ASP A 723 -0.03 13.24 -12.77
C ASP A 723 -1.31 13.93 -13.28
N PRO A 724 -2.47 13.82 -12.60
CA PRO A 724 -3.70 14.52 -12.98
C PRO A 724 -3.49 16.01 -13.34
N TYR A 725 -2.44 16.63 -12.79
CA TYR A 725 -1.99 17.97 -13.14
C TYR A 725 -1.39 18.08 -14.55
N GLU A 726 -0.54 17.15 -14.97
CA GLU A 726 0.12 17.16 -16.28
C GLU A 726 -0.86 16.87 -17.42
N ALA A 727 -1.80 15.94 -17.23
CA ALA A 727 -2.85 15.63 -18.20
C ALA A 727 -3.74 16.86 -18.47
N LYS A 728 -4.08 17.60 -17.40
CA LYS A 728 -4.86 18.84 -17.48
C LYS A 728 -4.09 19.94 -18.22
N MET A 729 -2.78 20.03 -18.02
CA MET A 729 -1.93 21.00 -18.71
C MET A 729 -1.70 20.66 -20.19
N ALA A 730 -1.67 19.37 -20.55
CA ALA A 730 -1.57 18.91 -21.94
C ALA A 730 -2.86 19.16 -22.73
N LYS A 731 -4.03 18.84 -22.16
CA LYS A 731 -5.36 19.08 -22.77
C LYS A 731 -5.59 20.58 -23.07
N LEU A 732 -5.24 21.47 -22.12
CA LEU A 732 -5.31 22.92 -22.30
C LEU A 732 -4.33 23.49 -23.35
N ARG A 733 -3.22 22.79 -23.64
CA ARG A 733 -2.28 23.17 -24.71
C ARG A 733 -2.81 22.76 -26.08
N ALA A 734 -3.28 21.53 -26.22
CA ALA A 734 -3.85 21.02 -27.47
C ALA A 734 -5.08 21.83 -27.93
N GLU A 735 -5.96 22.23 -26.99
CA GLU A 735 -7.12 23.08 -27.28
C GLU A 735 -6.74 24.49 -27.77
N LYS A 736 -5.61 25.03 -27.29
CA LYS A 736 -5.08 26.34 -27.73
C LYS A 736 -4.43 26.27 -29.11
N GLU A 737 -3.75 25.18 -29.44
CA GLU A 737 -3.12 24.99 -30.75
C GLU A 737 -4.16 24.76 -31.85
N LYS A 738 -5.23 24.00 -31.56
CA LYS A 738 -6.39 23.85 -32.47
C LYS A 738 -7.12 25.17 -32.72
N ALA A 739 -7.14 26.09 -31.74
CA ALA A 739 -7.75 27.41 -31.88
C ALA A 739 -6.89 28.42 -32.68
N ALA A 740 -5.62 28.11 -32.97
CA ALA A 740 -4.67 29.06 -33.54
C ALA A 740 -4.38 28.88 -35.05
N GLY A 741 -4.79 27.77 -35.67
CA GLY A 741 -4.89 27.57 -37.14
C GLY A 741 -3.85 28.24 -38.06
N ILE A 742 -2.57 27.85 -38.04
CA ILE A 742 -1.58 28.26 -39.05
C ILE A 742 -0.60 27.10 -39.37
N GLU A 743 -0.47 26.78 -40.67
CA GLU A 743 0.42 25.77 -41.27
C GLU A 743 1.90 26.23 -41.43
N PRO A 744 2.87 25.30 -41.68
CA PRO A 744 4.29 25.50 -41.36
C PRO A 744 5.13 26.00 -42.54
N HIS A 745 6.11 26.89 -42.28
CA HIS A 745 7.30 27.04 -43.15
C HIS A 745 8.57 27.50 -42.39
N GLU A 746 9.70 27.08 -42.96
CA GLU A 746 11.05 26.84 -42.42
C GLU A 746 11.93 28.08 -42.10
N GLY A 747 12.93 27.90 -41.20
CA GLY A 747 14.20 28.67 -41.28
C GLY A 747 14.92 29.08 -39.98
N HIS A 748 15.76 28.18 -39.44
CA HIS A 748 17.06 28.38 -38.75
C HIS A 748 17.24 29.20 -37.41
N VAL A 749 17.40 28.42 -36.32
CA VAL A 749 18.40 28.40 -35.21
C VAL A 749 18.89 29.71 -34.53
N ILE A 750 18.60 29.83 -33.21
CA ILE A 750 19.54 29.92 -32.04
C ILE A 750 18.70 29.81 -30.72
N ALA A 751 19.17 29.05 -29.72
CA ALA A 751 18.53 28.77 -28.41
C ALA A 751 19.25 29.47 -27.22
N PRO A 752 18.80 29.37 -25.95
CA PRO A 752 17.50 29.71 -25.33
C PRO A 752 17.67 30.68 -24.10
N PRO A 753 16.61 31.28 -23.53
CA PRO A 753 16.01 30.69 -22.31
C PRO A 753 14.47 30.82 -22.18
N ALA A 754 13.92 29.94 -21.34
CA ALA A 754 12.51 29.76 -20.91
C ALA A 754 11.84 30.99 -20.24
N PRO A 755 10.60 30.91 -19.71
CA PRO A 755 9.36 30.27 -20.16
C PRO A 755 8.19 31.29 -20.29
N VAL A 756 7.11 30.87 -20.96
CA VAL A 756 5.89 31.64 -21.25
C VAL A 756 5.11 32.05 -19.99
N ALA A 757 4.72 33.32 -19.92
CA ALA A 757 3.64 33.79 -19.05
C ALA A 757 2.27 33.53 -19.72
N VAL A 758 1.39 32.81 -19.03
CA VAL A 758 -0.05 32.73 -19.37
C VAL A 758 -0.70 34.07 -18.96
N VAL A 759 -1.28 34.79 -19.94
CA VAL A 759 -2.20 35.89 -19.70
C VAL A 759 -3.61 35.44 -20.08
N THR A 760 -4.47 35.46 -19.05
CA THR A 760 -5.94 35.49 -19.10
C THR A 760 -6.47 36.55 -20.06
N ALA A 761 -7.61 36.31 -20.71
CA ALA A 761 -8.28 37.28 -21.59
C ALA A 761 -8.26 38.71 -21.01
N ALA A 762 -7.56 39.61 -21.70
CA ALA A 762 -7.39 40.98 -21.27
C ALA A 762 -8.67 41.80 -21.54
N GLY A 763 -9.26 42.40 -20.50
CA GLY A 763 -10.19 43.52 -20.67
C GLY A 763 -11.48 43.50 -19.83
N GLN A 764 -11.90 42.37 -19.25
CA GLN A 764 -13.14 42.35 -18.45
C GLN A 764 -12.95 43.03 -17.09
N LYS A 765 -13.83 44.01 -16.80
CA LYS A 765 -13.87 44.76 -15.54
C LYS A 765 -15.15 44.42 -14.78
N PHE A 766 -15.04 44.20 -13.47
CA PHE A 766 -16.12 43.84 -12.56
C PHE A 766 -16.25 44.90 -11.46
N THR A 767 -17.45 45.03 -10.89
CA THR A 767 -17.67 45.93 -9.75
C THR A 767 -17.11 45.32 -8.46
N TYR A 768 -16.85 46.17 -7.46
CA TYR A 768 -16.30 45.73 -6.17
C TYR A 768 -17.16 44.67 -5.46
N ASP A 769 -18.49 44.80 -5.55
CA ASP A 769 -19.44 43.86 -4.93
C ASP A 769 -19.48 42.51 -5.66
N GLN A 770 -19.33 42.49 -7.00
CA GLN A 770 -19.25 41.25 -7.78
C GLN A 770 -17.98 40.46 -7.44
N LEU A 771 -16.84 41.13 -7.27
CA LEU A 771 -15.58 40.49 -6.86
C LEU A 771 -15.61 39.95 -5.41
N LEU A 772 -16.46 40.52 -4.56
CA LEU A 772 -16.73 40.04 -3.20
C LEU A 772 -17.69 38.85 -3.17
N ALA A 773 -18.65 38.78 -4.10
CA ALA A 773 -19.56 37.65 -4.26
C ALA A 773 -18.86 36.38 -4.81
N GLY A 774 -17.77 36.56 -5.57
CA GLY A 774 -16.99 35.48 -6.17
C GLY A 774 -17.35 35.29 -7.64
N VAL A 775 -16.34 35.37 -8.50
CA VAL A 775 -16.47 35.19 -9.96
C VAL A 775 -15.44 34.13 -10.35
N ASP A 776 -15.84 33.14 -11.13
CA ASP A 776 -14.97 32.05 -11.55
C ASP A 776 -14.06 32.48 -12.72
N GLY A 777 -12.84 31.94 -12.76
CA GLY A 777 -11.87 32.20 -13.85
C GLY A 777 -10.97 33.45 -13.70
N ILE A 778 -11.03 34.19 -12.58
CA ILE A 778 -10.15 35.33 -12.30
C ILE A 778 -8.96 34.95 -11.39
N ASP A 779 -7.79 35.55 -11.64
CA ASP A 779 -6.66 35.42 -10.72
C ASP A 779 -6.96 36.12 -9.39
N ILE A 780 -7.14 35.31 -8.35
CA ILE A 780 -7.50 35.71 -6.98
C ILE A 780 -6.38 36.57 -6.34
N SER A 781 -5.14 36.49 -6.83
CA SER A 781 -4.00 37.26 -6.33
C SER A 781 -3.90 38.68 -6.91
N SER A 782 -4.57 38.93 -8.04
CA SER A 782 -4.51 40.17 -8.84
C SER A 782 -5.88 40.83 -9.05
N LYS A 783 -6.81 40.66 -8.09
CA LYS A 783 -8.22 41.11 -8.21
C LYS A 783 -8.39 42.61 -8.52
N GLU A 784 -7.45 43.46 -8.12
CA GLU A 784 -7.51 44.91 -8.40
C GLU A 784 -7.28 45.26 -9.89
N ALA A 785 -6.70 44.34 -10.68
CA ALA A 785 -6.53 44.51 -12.13
C ALA A 785 -7.86 44.41 -12.87
N TYR A 786 -8.86 43.77 -12.25
CA TYR A 786 -10.18 43.54 -12.80
C TYR A 786 -11.21 44.57 -12.33
N LEU A 787 -10.83 45.60 -11.57
CA LEU A 787 -11.69 46.76 -11.26
C LEU A 787 -11.61 47.81 -12.38
N SER A 788 -12.74 48.47 -12.67
CA SER A 788 -12.76 49.66 -13.54
C SER A 788 -11.94 50.80 -12.91
N ASP A 789 -11.46 51.76 -13.68
CA ASP A 789 -10.60 52.84 -13.13
C ASP A 789 -11.37 53.78 -12.18
N ALA A 790 -12.68 53.93 -12.40
CA ALA A 790 -13.58 54.66 -11.51
C ALA A 790 -13.77 53.93 -10.17
N ASP A 791 -13.99 52.61 -10.20
CA ASP A 791 -14.14 51.80 -8.99
C ASP A 791 -12.81 51.66 -8.25
N PHE A 792 -11.69 51.54 -8.98
CA PHE A 792 -10.36 51.49 -8.39
C PHE A 792 -10.05 52.76 -7.60
N LYS A 793 -10.34 53.94 -8.17
CA LYS A 793 -10.14 55.22 -7.47
C LYS A 793 -11.04 55.34 -6.25
N THR A 794 -12.27 54.85 -6.33
CA THR A 794 -13.25 54.84 -5.22
C THR A 794 -12.82 53.89 -4.09
N VAL A 795 -12.30 52.72 -4.45
CA VAL A 795 -11.91 51.66 -3.52
C VAL A 795 -10.56 51.92 -2.85
N PHE A 796 -9.58 52.45 -3.59
CA PHE A 796 -8.21 52.65 -3.09
C PHE A 796 -7.85 54.10 -2.77
N GLY A 797 -8.72 55.07 -3.14
CA GLY A 797 -8.54 56.50 -2.91
C GLY A 797 -7.39 57.14 -3.69
N ALA A 798 -6.88 56.48 -4.73
CA ALA A 798 -5.76 56.90 -5.58
C ALA A 798 -5.94 56.36 -6.99
N THR A 799 -5.33 56.99 -7.99
CA THR A 799 -5.34 56.44 -9.37
C THR A 799 -4.46 55.18 -9.46
N ARG A 800 -4.64 54.38 -10.52
CA ARG A 800 -3.90 53.12 -10.69
C ARG A 800 -2.39 53.36 -10.75
N ASP A 801 -1.98 54.41 -11.43
CA ASP A 801 -0.58 54.81 -11.59
C ASP A 801 0.03 55.25 -10.24
N GLU A 802 -0.70 56.04 -9.45
CA GLU A 802 -0.29 56.45 -8.11
C GLU A 802 -0.19 55.25 -7.15
N PHE A 803 -1.09 54.26 -7.28
CA PHE A 803 -1.06 53.04 -6.49
C PHE A 803 0.15 52.15 -6.81
N HIS A 804 0.46 51.96 -8.10
CA HIS A 804 1.62 51.17 -8.52
C HIS A 804 2.96 51.86 -8.26
N ALA A 805 2.99 53.19 -8.13
CA ALA A 805 4.16 53.96 -7.70
C ALA A 805 4.51 53.78 -6.22
N LEU A 806 3.62 53.22 -5.38
CA LEU A 806 3.90 52.97 -3.97
C LEU A 806 4.79 51.72 -3.76
N PRO A 807 5.62 51.67 -2.71
CA PRO A 807 6.34 50.45 -2.32
C PRO A 807 5.40 49.24 -2.12
N LYS A 808 5.81 48.04 -2.54
CA LYS A 808 4.98 46.80 -2.50
C LYS A 808 4.31 46.54 -1.14
N TRP A 809 4.98 46.86 -0.03
CA TRP A 809 4.41 46.70 1.32
C TRP A 809 3.23 47.67 1.60
N LYS A 810 3.26 48.91 1.05
CA LYS A 810 2.14 49.86 1.12
C LYS A 810 0.98 49.45 0.21
N GLN A 811 1.27 48.90 -0.97
CA GLN A 811 0.24 48.33 -1.86
C GLN A 811 -0.49 47.17 -1.15
N GLN A 812 0.25 46.27 -0.50
CA GLN A 812 -0.32 45.16 0.26
C GLN A 812 -1.11 45.62 1.50
N ALA A 813 -0.69 46.69 2.18
CA ALA A 813 -1.43 47.27 3.31
C ALA A 813 -2.79 47.85 2.85
N LYS A 814 -2.82 48.59 1.73
CA LYS A 814 -4.06 49.11 1.14
C LYS A 814 -4.99 47.97 0.67
N LYS A 815 -4.48 46.92 0.01
CA LYS A 815 -5.29 45.72 -0.34
C LYS A 815 -5.90 45.02 0.88
N LYS A 816 -5.23 45.10 2.03
CA LYS A 816 -5.68 44.50 3.31
C LYS A 816 -6.79 45.32 3.98
N GLU A 817 -6.86 46.63 3.73
CA GLU A 817 -7.96 47.48 4.20
C GLU A 817 -9.27 47.20 3.47
N VAL A 818 -9.24 46.80 2.19
CA VAL A 818 -10.44 46.60 1.37
C VAL A 818 -10.97 45.15 1.32
N LYS A 819 -10.73 44.34 2.36
CA LYS A 819 -11.33 43.00 2.60
C LYS A 819 -11.21 41.89 1.51
N LEU A 820 -10.51 42.10 0.39
CA LEU A 820 -10.38 41.11 -0.71
C LEU A 820 -9.67 39.77 -0.34
N ARG A 821 -8.96 39.67 0.79
CA ARG A 821 -8.24 38.46 1.26
C ARG A 821 -9.07 37.48 2.10
N GLU A 822 -10.34 37.77 2.38
CA GLU A 822 -11.13 37.01 3.37
C GLU A 822 -11.68 35.67 2.85
N ILE A 823 -11.72 35.49 1.52
CA ILE A 823 -12.26 34.31 0.82
C ILE A 823 -11.28 33.12 0.85
N MET A 824 -9.96 33.32 0.67
CA MET A 824 -8.96 32.25 0.75
C MET A 824 -8.98 31.51 2.11
N ARG A 825 -9.21 32.25 3.21
CA ARG A 825 -9.26 31.69 4.57
C ARG A 825 -10.50 30.86 4.91
N LYS A 826 -11.51 30.80 4.03
CA LYS A 826 -12.70 29.95 4.22
C LYS A 826 -12.48 28.53 3.67
N PHE A 827 -11.68 28.37 2.62
CA PHE A 827 -11.45 27.07 1.96
C PHE A 827 -10.48 26.17 2.74
N GLU A 828 -9.35 26.70 3.22
CA GLU A 828 -8.36 25.95 4.03
C GLU A 828 -8.96 25.40 5.34
N ARG A 829 -9.98 26.08 5.89
CA ARG A 829 -10.62 25.69 7.16
C ARG A 829 -11.52 24.45 7.06
N LYS A 830 -11.97 24.07 5.86
CA LYS A 830 -12.81 22.88 5.67
C LYS A 830 -11.98 21.59 5.67
N ARG A 831 -10.76 21.62 5.12
CA ARG A 831 -9.84 20.48 5.01
C ARG A 831 -9.29 20.05 6.38
N VAL A 832 -8.84 21.01 7.19
CA VAL A 832 -8.28 20.75 8.53
C VAL A 832 -9.34 20.21 9.51
N ASN A 833 -10.60 20.60 9.39
CA ASN A 833 -11.67 20.13 10.29
C ASN A 833 -12.10 18.68 10.05
N PHE A 834 -11.76 18.08 8.90
CA PHE A 834 -12.10 16.68 8.59
C PHE A 834 -11.07 15.71 9.19
N GLU A 835 -9.79 16.06 9.15
CA GLU A 835 -8.70 15.24 9.73
C GLU A 835 -8.63 15.33 11.26
N LEU A 836 -9.06 16.44 11.87
CA LEU A 836 -9.18 16.55 13.34
C LEU A 836 -10.29 15.68 13.94
N ALA A 837 -11.25 15.21 13.12
CA ALA A 837 -12.38 14.39 13.57
C ALA A 837 -12.05 12.89 13.70
N THR A 838 -10.94 12.43 13.12
CA THR A 838 -10.53 11.00 13.16
C THR A 838 -9.58 10.68 14.31
N MET A 839 -8.84 11.67 14.84
CA MET A 839 -7.94 11.49 15.99
C MET A 839 -8.59 11.73 17.36
N CYS A 840 -9.82 12.24 17.40
CA CYS A 840 -10.58 12.42 18.62
C CYS A 840 -11.91 11.68 18.46
N TRP A 841 -12.28 10.82 19.41
CA TRP A 841 -13.54 10.04 19.45
C TRP A 841 -14.84 10.90 19.38
N CYS A 842 -14.72 12.21 19.18
CA CYS A 842 -15.80 13.18 19.15
C CYS A 842 -16.76 13.03 17.95
N GLY A 843 -16.39 12.28 16.90
CA GLY A 843 -17.31 11.91 15.83
C GLY A 843 -18.42 10.93 16.28
N PHE A 844 -18.06 9.95 17.12
CA PHE A 844 -18.95 8.87 17.58
C PHE A 844 -19.95 9.30 18.66
N LEU A 845 -19.68 10.42 19.35
CA LEU A 845 -20.43 10.88 20.52
C LEU A 845 -21.37 12.06 20.23
N LYS A 846 -21.50 12.50 18.96
CA LYS A 846 -22.48 13.52 18.55
C LYS A 846 -23.90 13.03 18.85
N GLY A 847 -24.51 13.56 19.92
CA GLY A 847 -25.88 13.21 20.34
C GLY A 847 -26.00 12.71 21.78
N THR A 848 -24.89 12.47 22.50
CA THR A 848 -24.95 12.07 23.91
C THR A 848 -25.40 13.23 24.82
N PRO A 849 -26.25 13.01 25.85
CA PRO A 849 -26.69 14.06 26.76
C PRO A 849 -25.51 14.73 27.48
N ARG A 850 -25.53 16.07 27.57
CA ARG A 850 -24.43 16.91 28.12
C ARG A 850 -23.88 16.48 29.48
N TYR A 851 -24.65 15.76 30.29
CA TYR A 851 -24.25 15.35 31.64
C TYR A 851 -23.94 13.85 31.78
N LEU A 852 -24.20 13.04 30.75
CA LEU A 852 -24.07 11.59 30.84
C LEU A 852 -22.64 11.14 31.17
N LEU A 853 -21.65 11.63 30.43
CA LEU A 853 -20.25 11.25 30.61
C LEU A 853 -19.66 11.74 31.95
N PRO A 854 -19.87 12.99 32.40
CA PRO A 854 -19.49 13.41 33.75
C PRO A 854 -20.15 12.59 34.87
N THR A 855 -21.43 12.21 34.69
CA THR A 855 -22.14 11.35 35.65
C THR A 855 -21.54 9.96 35.71
N ILE A 856 -21.12 9.38 34.58
CA ILE A 856 -20.42 8.10 34.53
C ILE A 856 -19.09 8.16 35.30
N ILE A 857 -18.31 9.25 35.16
CA ILE A 857 -17.08 9.42 35.94
C ILE A 857 -17.38 9.46 37.45
N GLY A 858 -18.43 10.18 37.86
CA GLY A 858 -18.86 10.21 39.26
C GLY A 858 -19.28 8.82 39.77
N MET A 859 -20.04 8.08 38.98
CA MET A 859 -20.44 6.69 39.30
C MET A 859 -19.24 5.77 39.40
N LEU A 860 -18.24 5.91 38.53
CA LEU A 860 -17.01 5.13 38.58
C LEU A 860 -16.20 5.41 39.84
N ILE A 861 -16.07 6.67 40.27
CA ILE A 861 -15.38 7.01 41.52
C ILE A 861 -16.10 6.40 42.73
N ILE A 862 -17.43 6.48 42.75
CA ILE A 862 -18.24 5.87 43.81
C ILE A 862 -18.10 4.34 43.78
N TRP A 863 -18.08 3.74 42.59
CA TRP A 863 -17.90 2.32 42.40
C TRP A 863 -16.52 1.86 42.88
N LEU A 864 -15.44 2.55 42.53
CA LEU A 864 -14.08 2.27 43.01
C LEU A 864 -14.01 2.38 44.55
N TYR A 865 -14.61 3.42 45.13
CA TYR A 865 -14.70 3.56 46.59
C TYR A 865 -15.47 2.40 47.25
N THR A 866 -16.58 1.99 46.63
CA THR A 866 -17.41 0.88 47.12
C THR A 866 -16.66 -0.45 47.01
N CYS A 867 -15.96 -0.69 45.90
CA CYS A 867 -15.13 -1.86 45.70
C CYS A 867 -13.99 -1.91 46.70
N PHE A 868 -13.28 -0.79 46.91
CA PHE A 868 -12.26 -0.70 47.93
C PHE A 868 -12.82 -1.04 49.31
N THR A 869 -13.89 -0.36 49.75
CA THR A 869 -14.46 -0.55 51.11
C THR A 869 -15.04 -1.94 51.35
N MET A 870 -15.73 -2.53 50.36
CA MET A 870 -16.29 -3.88 50.48
C MET A 870 -15.21 -4.96 50.53
N ASN A 871 -14.11 -4.79 49.78
CA ASN A 871 -13.07 -5.80 49.66
C ASN A 871 -11.96 -5.65 50.72
N SER A 872 -11.75 -4.46 51.28
CA SER A 872 -10.68 -4.16 52.24
C SER A 872 -11.05 -4.31 53.72
N ALA A 873 -12.33 -4.57 54.03
CA ALA A 873 -12.91 -4.45 55.37
C ALA A 873 -12.30 -5.37 56.47
N VAL A 874 -11.43 -6.34 56.13
CA VAL A 874 -10.96 -7.36 57.09
C VAL A 874 -9.43 -7.53 57.16
N HIS A 875 -8.63 -7.06 56.18
CA HIS A 875 -7.22 -7.48 56.06
C HIS A 875 -6.17 -6.41 55.72
N LEU A 876 -6.53 -5.16 55.44
CA LEU A 876 -5.53 -4.14 55.08
C LEU A 876 -4.99 -3.37 56.31
N PRO A 877 -3.65 -3.21 56.44
CA PRO A 877 -3.05 -2.30 57.41
C PRO A 877 -3.60 -0.87 57.30
N LEU A 878 -3.70 -0.17 58.44
CA LEU A 878 -4.24 1.20 58.53
C LEU A 878 -3.59 2.19 57.57
N TRP A 879 -2.30 2.01 57.24
CA TRP A 879 -1.60 2.92 56.35
C TRP A 879 -2.11 2.87 54.90
N HIS A 880 -2.58 1.72 54.40
CA HIS A 880 -3.19 1.61 53.08
C HIS A 880 -4.55 2.32 53.02
N TRP A 881 -5.32 2.24 54.12
CA TRP A 881 -6.56 3.00 54.26
C TRP A 881 -6.29 4.51 54.20
N ILE A 882 -5.30 4.99 54.96
CA ILE A 882 -4.91 6.40 54.95
C ILE A 882 -4.42 6.81 53.56
N HIS A 883 -3.58 6.00 52.91
CA HIS A 883 -3.07 6.27 51.57
C HIS A 883 -4.19 6.38 50.53
N PHE A 884 -5.06 5.37 50.45
CA PHE A 884 -6.15 5.34 49.48
C PHE A 884 -7.09 6.53 49.65
N HIS A 885 -7.48 6.87 50.88
CA HIS A 885 -8.35 8.03 51.14
C HIS A 885 -7.65 9.35 50.81
N LEU A 886 -6.35 9.46 51.07
CA LEU A 886 -5.56 10.64 50.71
C LEU A 886 -5.51 10.82 49.19
N VAL A 887 -5.20 9.76 48.45
CA VAL A 887 -5.14 9.75 46.99
C VAL A 887 -6.51 10.02 46.37
N LEU A 888 -7.57 9.39 46.89
CA LEU A 888 -8.95 9.61 46.45
C LEU A 888 -9.41 11.05 46.74
N MET A 889 -9.03 11.61 47.89
CA MET A 889 -9.29 13.02 48.20
C MET A 889 -8.59 13.95 47.19
N LEU A 890 -7.34 13.65 46.83
CA LEU A 890 -6.58 14.41 45.84
C LEU A 890 -7.17 14.28 44.43
N LEU A 891 -7.67 13.10 44.07
CA LEU A 891 -8.42 12.85 42.85
C LEU A 891 -9.70 13.70 42.80
N CYS A 892 -10.56 13.57 43.82
CA CYS A 892 -11.82 14.31 43.91
C CYS A 892 -11.59 15.83 43.92
N ALA A 893 -10.58 16.30 44.66
CA ALA A 893 -10.21 17.72 44.69
C ALA A 893 -9.69 18.20 43.34
N SER A 894 -8.89 17.40 42.63
CA SER A 894 -8.41 17.71 41.27
C SER A 894 -9.55 17.76 40.25
N LEU A 895 -10.48 16.80 40.31
CA LEU A 895 -11.68 16.79 39.46
C LEU A 895 -12.57 18.01 39.76
N TYR A 896 -12.87 18.26 41.03
CA TYR A 896 -13.67 19.41 41.46
C TYR A 896 -13.05 20.72 40.97
N ARG A 897 -11.74 20.91 41.13
CA ARG A 897 -11.02 22.09 40.64
C ARG A 897 -11.05 22.19 39.12
N THR A 898 -10.90 21.07 38.40
CA THR A 898 -11.00 21.05 36.95
C THR A 898 -12.38 21.50 36.47
N LEU A 899 -13.44 21.05 37.15
CA LEU A 899 -14.84 21.34 36.83
C LEU A 899 -15.31 22.72 37.32
N THR A 900 -14.71 23.30 38.35
CA THR A 900 -15.11 24.62 38.90
C THR A 900 -14.21 25.78 38.49
N ALA A 901 -12.98 25.52 38.05
CA ALA A 901 -12.09 26.55 37.55
C ALA A 901 -12.72 27.35 36.40
N LYS A 902 -12.49 28.66 36.36
CA LYS A 902 -13.03 29.53 35.33
C LYS A 902 -12.23 29.35 34.05
N VAL A 903 -12.87 28.91 32.96
CA VAL A 903 -12.19 28.64 31.68
C VAL A 903 -12.56 29.66 30.61
N PHE A 904 -13.54 30.52 30.88
CA PHE A 904 -14.06 31.51 29.95
C PHE A 904 -13.18 32.78 29.90
N ALA A 905 -12.80 33.21 28.70
CA ALA A 905 -12.04 34.45 28.50
C ALA A 905 -12.81 35.71 28.93
N ARG A 906 -14.16 35.68 28.94
CA ARG A 906 -15.01 36.85 29.23
C ARG A 906 -14.80 37.42 30.64
N ASP A 907 -14.48 36.57 31.60
CA ASP A 907 -14.28 36.93 33.01
C ASP A 907 -12.79 36.99 33.40
N SER A 908 -11.89 36.76 32.44
CA SER A 908 -10.46 36.91 32.69
C SER A 908 -10.14 38.39 32.92
N PRO A 909 -9.44 38.75 34.01
CA PRO A 909 -8.98 40.12 34.26
C PRO A 909 -8.22 40.72 33.07
N ALA A 910 -7.47 39.90 32.32
CA ALA A 910 -6.80 40.31 31.08
C ALA A 910 -7.77 40.87 30.03
N LEU A 911 -8.97 40.31 29.87
CA LEU A 911 -9.90 40.78 28.84
C LEU A 911 -10.50 42.16 29.18
N ASN A 912 -10.70 42.46 30.46
CA ASN A 912 -11.12 43.79 30.91
C ASN A 912 -9.99 44.83 30.78
N LEU A 913 -8.73 44.43 30.99
CA LEU A 913 -7.55 45.28 30.74
C LEU A 913 -7.33 45.57 29.25
N LEU A 914 -7.73 44.65 28.36
CA LEU A 914 -7.62 44.76 26.90
C LEU A 914 -8.72 45.62 26.24
N LYS A 915 -9.76 46.02 26.99
CA LYS A 915 -10.79 46.98 26.55
C LYS A 915 -10.32 48.43 26.65
N ASP A 916 -9.30 48.72 27.47
CA ASP A 916 -8.74 50.05 27.65
C ASP A 916 -7.53 50.23 26.70
N ASP A 917 -7.63 51.15 25.73
CA ASP A 917 -6.65 51.33 24.66
C ASP A 917 -5.29 51.89 25.15
N LYS A 918 -5.18 52.25 26.43
CA LYS A 918 -3.95 52.81 27.04
C LYS A 918 -2.96 51.78 27.59
N ASN A 919 -3.32 50.50 27.66
CA ASN A 919 -2.44 49.44 28.20
C ASN A 919 -1.62 48.72 27.12
N ASP A 920 -0.40 48.32 27.52
CA ASP A 920 0.67 47.77 26.68
C ASP A 920 0.20 46.68 25.67
N LEU A 921 0.46 46.94 24.39
CA LEU A 921 0.08 46.12 23.22
C LEU A 921 0.84 44.78 23.13
N SER A 922 1.82 44.55 24.00
CA SER A 922 2.65 43.33 24.06
C SER A 922 1.88 42.04 24.42
N LEU A 923 0.61 42.16 24.82
CA LEU A 923 -0.26 41.08 25.31
C LEU A 923 -1.21 40.47 24.27
N LEU A 924 -1.27 41.03 23.05
CA LEU A 924 -2.25 40.64 22.03
C LEU A 924 -1.61 39.82 20.91
N GLU A 925 -2.37 38.85 20.40
CA GLU A 925 -2.06 38.19 19.13
C GLU A 925 -2.25 39.23 18.01
N LEU A 926 -1.18 39.90 17.62
CA LEU A 926 -1.22 40.89 16.53
C LEU A 926 -1.31 40.15 15.19
N LYS A 927 -2.12 40.70 14.29
CA LYS A 927 -2.02 40.34 12.88
C LYS A 927 -0.64 40.81 12.35
N TYR A 928 -0.18 40.28 11.23
CA TYR A 928 1.10 40.65 10.58
C TYR A 928 1.26 42.18 10.31
N ASP A 929 0.16 42.94 10.31
CA ASP A 929 0.11 44.41 10.18
C ASP A 929 0.06 45.15 11.54
N GLY A 930 0.31 44.48 12.67
CA GLY A 930 0.29 45.08 14.00
C GLY A 930 -1.10 45.38 14.56
N ARG A 931 -2.19 45.01 13.86
CA ARG A 931 -3.57 45.24 14.33
C ARG A 931 -4.05 44.14 15.30
N LYS A 932 -4.85 44.52 16.30
CA LYS A 932 -5.47 43.59 17.27
C LYS A 932 -6.30 42.50 16.56
N ARG A 933 -6.15 41.23 16.93
CA ARG A 933 -7.01 40.13 16.45
C ARG A 933 -8.26 40.05 17.32
N TYR A 934 -9.42 39.89 16.70
CA TYR A 934 -10.71 39.75 17.38
C TYR A 934 -11.33 38.38 17.08
N CYS A 935 -12.05 37.83 18.06
CA CYS A 935 -12.89 36.67 17.83
C CYS A 935 -14.16 37.09 17.09
N ARG A 936 -14.45 36.47 15.94
CA ARG A 936 -15.64 36.79 15.13
C ARG A 936 -16.97 36.41 15.76
N LYS A 937 -16.97 35.47 16.72
CA LYS A 937 -18.19 34.96 17.37
C LYS A 937 -18.46 35.65 18.71
N CYS A 938 -17.41 35.93 19.48
CA CYS A 938 -17.53 36.59 20.78
C CYS A 938 -17.38 38.11 20.70
N GLU A 939 -16.88 38.65 19.57
CA GLU A 939 -16.59 40.08 19.34
C GLU A 939 -15.61 40.71 20.35
N LEU A 940 -14.82 39.88 21.02
CA LEU A 940 -13.83 40.30 22.00
C LEU A 940 -12.42 40.28 21.40
N PRO A 941 -11.50 41.16 21.86
CA PRO A 941 -10.08 41.04 21.56
C PRO A 941 -9.60 39.64 21.90
N LYS A 942 -8.74 39.06 21.05
CA LYS A 942 -8.25 37.69 21.18
C LYS A 942 -6.82 37.72 21.76
N PRO A 943 -6.63 37.38 23.05
CA PRO A 943 -5.30 37.27 23.64
C PRO A 943 -4.50 36.15 22.97
N ASP A 944 -3.17 36.17 23.13
CA ASP A 944 -2.30 35.13 22.58
C ASP A 944 -2.72 33.72 23.05
N ARG A 945 -2.58 32.72 22.16
CA ARG A 945 -2.96 31.31 22.40
C ARG A 945 -4.42 31.07 22.84
N THR A 946 -5.32 32.03 22.62
CA THR A 946 -6.76 31.87 22.90
C THR A 946 -7.44 31.23 21.70
N HIS A 947 -8.45 30.36 21.87
CA HIS A 947 -9.26 29.83 20.77
C HIS A 947 -10.75 29.81 21.12
N HIS A 948 -11.63 29.96 20.14
CA HIS A 948 -13.09 29.91 20.36
C HIS A 948 -13.57 28.47 20.25
N CYS A 949 -14.12 27.92 21.33
CA CYS A 949 -14.73 26.60 21.33
C CYS A 949 -16.19 26.71 20.89
N GLY A 950 -16.58 25.97 19.85
CA GLY A 950 -17.97 25.91 19.40
C GLY A 950 -18.92 25.27 20.41
N THR A 951 -18.46 24.29 21.19
CA THR A 951 -19.28 23.57 22.17
C THR A 951 -19.52 24.37 23.45
N CYS A 952 -18.50 25.09 23.91
CA CYS A 952 -18.58 26.01 25.06
C CYS A 952 -19.11 27.41 24.66
N GLU A 953 -19.29 27.66 23.35
CA GLU A 953 -19.68 28.96 22.75
C GLU A 953 -18.87 30.17 23.24
N ALA A 954 -17.61 29.95 23.60
CA ALA A 954 -16.78 30.94 24.26
C ALA A 954 -15.31 30.84 23.86
N CYS A 955 -14.60 31.96 23.95
CA CYS A 955 -13.15 32.00 23.86
C CYS A 955 -12.51 31.43 25.13
N ILE A 956 -11.52 30.57 24.96
CA ILE A 956 -10.80 29.89 26.03
C ILE A 956 -9.32 30.29 25.96
N ALA A 957 -8.78 30.80 27.07
CA ALA A 957 -7.38 31.22 27.18
C ALA A 957 -6.45 30.00 27.25
N LYS A 958 -5.34 30.03 26.50
CA LYS A 958 -4.44 28.87 26.30
C LYS A 958 -5.22 27.57 26.06
N MET A 959 -6.15 27.61 25.10
CA MET A 959 -7.06 26.48 24.86
C MET A 959 -6.25 25.24 24.48
N ASP A 960 -6.45 24.17 25.23
CA ASP A 960 -5.81 22.89 24.96
C ASP A 960 -6.67 22.01 24.06
N HIS A 961 -7.86 21.66 24.54
CA HIS A 961 -8.89 20.95 23.80
C HIS A 961 -10.25 21.11 24.50
N HIS A 962 -11.32 20.62 23.87
CA HIS A 962 -12.60 20.42 24.53
C HIS A 962 -12.70 18.96 25.00
N CYS A 963 -12.68 18.73 26.31
CA CYS A 963 -12.76 17.37 26.85
C CYS A 963 -14.22 16.90 26.82
N VAL A 964 -14.51 15.90 25.99
CA VAL A 964 -15.85 15.30 25.86
C VAL A 964 -16.30 14.59 27.15
N PHE A 965 -15.36 14.00 27.88
CA PHE A 965 -15.63 13.25 29.11
C PHE A 965 -16.06 14.15 30.28
N LEU A 966 -15.39 15.29 30.43
CA LEU A 966 -15.72 16.30 31.45
C LEU A 966 -16.78 17.29 30.96
N ASN A 967 -17.16 17.23 29.68
CA ASN A 967 -17.96 18.23 28.97
C ASN A 967 -17.51 19.66 29.30
N LYS A 968 -16.19 19.87 29.29
CA LYS A 968 -15.58 21.14 29.67
C LYS A 968 -14.33 21.41 28.86
N CYS A 969 -14.18 22.67 28.47
CA CYS A 969 -12.96 23.15 27.85
C CYS A 969 -11.77 23.04 28.82
N ILE A 970 -10.62 22.54 28.34
CA ILE A 970 -9.36 22.53 29.06
C ILE A 970 -8.51 23.70 28.55
N GLY A 971 -8.02 24.52 29.46
CA GLY A 971 -7.26 25.73 29.16
C GLY A 971 -6.48 26.24 30.37
N LEU A 972 -6.00 27.48 30.31
CA LEU A 972 -5.01 28.02 31.26
C LEU A 972 -5.31 27.75 32.74
N GLU A 973 -6.53 28.05 33.20
CA GLU A 973 -6.85 28.00 34.64
C GLU A 973 -7.13 26.60 35.18
N ASN A 974 -7.46 25.64 34.32
CA ASN A 974 -7.80 24.29 34.75
C ASN A 974 -6.81 23.22 34.25
N TYR A 975 -5.79 23.59 33.47
CA TYR A 975 -4.84 22.64 32.91
C TYR A 975 -4.05 21.88 33.97
N LYS A 976 -3.56 22.57 35.02
CA LYS A 976 -2.90 21.91 36.17
C LYS A 976 -3.80 20.86 36.79
N PHE A 977 -5.04 21.23 37.11
CA PHE A 977 -5.98 20.35 37.78
C PHE A 977 -6.42 19.18 36.90
N PHE A 978 -6.48 19.39 35.58
CA PHE A 978 -6.75 18.33 34.62
C PHE A 978 -5.63 17.29 34.61
N ILE A 979 -4.36 17.73 34.58
CA ILE A 979 -3.23 16.81 34.64
C ILE A 979 -3.17 16.09 35.99
N LEU A 980 -3.42 16.80 37.09
CA LEU A 980 -3.51 16.17 38.42
C LEU A 980 -4.69 15.20 38.51
N PHE A 981 -5.81 15.49 37.86
CA PHE A 981 -6.94 14.57 37.75
C PHE A 981 -6.53 13.30 37.02
N LEU A 982 -5.83 13.40 35.88
CA LEU A 982 -5.31 12.21 35.17
C LEU A 982 -4.30 11.43 36.02
N PHE A 983 -3.36 12.14 36.64
CA PHE A 983 -2.33 11.54 37.50
C PHE A 983 -2.95 10.80 38.69
N TRP A 984 -3.77 11.47 39.50
CA TRP A 984 -4.38 10.86 40.66
C TRP A 984 -5.42 9.80 40.28
N SER A 985 -6.08 9.90 39.13
CA SER A 985 -6.94 8.81 38.63
C SER A 985 -6.12 7.56 38.30
N ALA A 986 -5.00 7.72 37.59
CA ALA A 986 -4.09 6.62 37.27
C ALA A 986 -3.51 6.01 38.54
N VAL A 987 -3.04 6.84 39.48
CA VAL A 987 -2.51 6.37 40.78
C VAL A 987 -3.59 5.64 41.57
N THR A 988 -4.82 6.16 41.65
CA THR A 988 -5.92 5.48 42.38
C THR A 988 -6.20 4.11 41.79
N CYS A 989 -6.33 4.00 40.46
CA CYS A 989 -6.65 2.74 39.79
C CYS A 989 -5.50 1.72 39.90
N LEU A 990 -4.25 2.17 39.76
CA LEU A 990 -3.08 1.29 39.84
C LEU A 990 -2.76 0.89 41.28
N ASP A 991 -2.96 1.77 42.26
CA ASP A 991 -2.84 1.46 43.69
C ASP A 991 -3.91 0.42 44.08
N GLU A 992 -5.16 0.62 43.67
CA GLU A 992 -6.24 -0.36 43.91
C GLU A 992 -5.94 -1.71 43.25
N ALA A 993 -5.47 -1.73 42.00
CA ALA A 993 -5.05 -2.96 41.33
C ALA A 993 -3.89 -3.66 42.06
N ALA A 994 -2.90 -2.90 42.53
CA ALA A 994 -1.77 -3.43 43.29
C ALA A 994 -2.19 -4.01 44.65
N LEU A 995 -3.14 -3.38 45.34
CA LEU A 995 -3.70 -3.89 46.59
C LEU A 995 -4.53 -5.15 46.38
N LEU A 996 -5.38 -5.16 45.34
CA LEU A 996 -6.14 -6.36 44.98
C LEU A 996 -5.17 -7.51 44.67
N TYR A 997 -4.15 -7.27 43.84
CA TYR A 997 -3.11 -8.26 43.51
C TYR A 997 -2.42 -8.82 44.76
N SER A 998 -2.02 -7.93 45.68
CA SER A 998 -1.18 -8.29 46.83
C SER A 998 -1.94 -9.02 47.94
N TYR A 999 -3.24 -8.76 48.11
CA TYR A 999 -3.99 -9.21 49.29
C TYR A 999 -5.21 -10.09 48.99
N LEU A 1000 -5.80 -9.99 47.80
CA LEU A 1000 -7.14 -10.54 47.53
C LEU A 1000 -7.22 -11.38 46.25
N LEU A 1001 -6.34 -11.13 45.28
CA LEU A 1001 -6.45 -11.67 43.94
C LEU A 1001 -6.08 -13.16 43.88
N THR A 1002 -5.01 -13.60 44.55
CA THR A 1002 -4.61 -15.01 44.55
C THR A 1002 -5.68 -15.91 45.18
N PRO A 1003 -6.20 -15.62 46.40
CA PRO A 1003 -7.30 -16.42 46.96
C PRO A 1003 -8.59 -16.31 46.14
N ALA A 1004 -8.87 -15.15 45.54
CA ALA A 1004 -10.04 -14.99 44.68
C ALA A 1004 -9.94 -15.83 43.41
N PHE A 1005 -8.77 -15.92 42.75
CA PHE A 1005 -8.58 -16.78 41.57
C PHE A 1005 -8.70 -18.26 41.89
N ASP A 1006 -8.16 -18.70 43.03
CA ASP A 1006 -8.28 -20.09 43.47
C ASP A 1006 -9.76 -20.44 43.67
N GLN A 1007 -10.53 -19.59 44.34
CA GLN A 1007 -11.96 -19.80 44.58
C GLN A 1007 -12.79 -19.66 43.29
N LEU A 1008 -12.48 -18.71 42.40
CA LEU A 1008 -13.08 -18.59 41.06
C LEU A 1008 -12.90 -19.85 40.23
N THR A 1009 -11.71 -20.46 40.31
CA THR A 1009 -11.39 -21.71 39.61
C THR A 1009 -12.24 -22.85 40.17
N GLN A 1010 -12.42 -22.91 41.49
CA GLN A 1010 -13.32 -23.89 42.12
C GLN A 1010 -14.78 -23.66 41.75
N ASP A 1011 -15.27 -22.42 41.82
CA ASP A 1011 -16.64 -22.04 41.44
C ASP A 1011 -16.91 -22.36 39.96
N PHE A 1012 -15.91 -22.15 39.09
CA PHE A 1012 -15.97 -22.52 37.67
C PHE A 1012 -16.03 -24.04 37.47
N ILE A 1013 -15.17 -24.80 38.15
CA ILE A 1013 -15.17 -26.27 38.10
C ILE A 1013 -16.51 -26.85 38.58
N GLN A 1014 -17.13 -26.21 39.57
CA GLN A 1014 -18.42 -26.61 40.13
C GLN A 1014 -19.63 -26.03 39.38
N ALA A 1015 -19.41 -25.29 38.29
CA ALA A 1015 -20.45 -24.60 37.51
C ALA A 1015 -21.35 -23.65 38.34
N ASN A 1016 -20.81 -23.09 39.42
CA ASN A 1016 -21.50 -22.17 40.34
C ASN A 1016 -21.08 -20.70 40.15
N LEU A 1017 -20.54 -20.37 38.97
CA LEU A 1017 -20.07 -19.01 38.67
C LEU A 1017 -21.23 -18.01 38.65
N SER A 1018 -21.15 -16.97 39.48
CA SER A 1018 -22.14 -15.89 39.51
C SER A 1018 -21.47 -14.52 39.44
N PHE A 1019 -22.07 -13.59 38.69
CA PHE A 1019 -21.68 -12.18 38.67
C PHE A 1019 -21.82 -11.48 40.04
N THR A 1020 -22.61 -12.06 40.94
CA THR A 1020 -22.73 -11.60 42.33
C THR A 1020 -21.69 -12.22 43.27
N SER A 1021 -20.84 -13.14 42.78
CA SER A 1021 -19.78 -13.74 43.59
C SER A 1021 -18.71 -12.69 43.94
N PRO A 1022 -18.32 -12.56 45.22
CA PRO A 1022 -17.30 -11.59 45.63
C PRO A 1022 -15.95 -11.85 44.94
N HIS A 1023 -15.60 -13.11 44.66
CA HIS A 1023 -14.35 -13.46 43.99
C HIS A 1023 -14.34 -13.03 42.52
N PHE A 1024 -15.45 -13.23 41.82
CA PHE A 1024 -15.64 -12.73 40.45
C PHE A 1024 -15.53 -11.20 40.41
N GLN A 1025 -16.17 -10.50 41.35
CA GLN A 1025 -16.10 -9.05 41.44
C GLN A 1025 -14.68 -8.54 41.72
N ILE A 1026 -13.92 -9.19 42.62
CA ILE A 1026 -12.51 -8.87 42.90
C ILE A 1026 -11.67 -8.98 41.63
N ALA A 1027 -11.79 -10.07 40.87
CA ALA A 1027 -11.06 -10.26 39.62
C ALA A 1027 -11.46 -9.22 38.54
N ALA A 1028 -12.77 -8.97 38.38
CA ALA A 1028 -13.28 -8.00 37.42
C ALA A 1028 -12.80 -6.57 37.72
N VAL A 1029 -12.83 -6.15 38.99
CA VAL A 1029 -12.32 -4.84 39.43
C VAL A 1029 -10.81 -4.75 39.19
N PHE A 1030 -10.04 -5.80 39.50
CA PHE A 1030 -8.60 -5.81 39.26
C PHE A 1030 -8.25 -5.53 37.79
N PHE A 1031 -8.88 -6.25 36.85
CA PHE A 1031 -8.64 -6.03 35.42
C PHE A 1031 -9.12 -4.66 34.95
N ALA A 1032 -10.32 -4.23 35.37
CA ALA A 1032 -10.86 -2.93 34.99
C ALA A 1032 -9.95 -1.78 35.48
N SER A 1033 -9.55 -1.79 36.76
CA SER A 1033 -8.67 -0.79 37.35
C SER A 1033 -7.26 -0.81 36.72
N THR A 1034 -6.73 -1.98 36.36
CA THR A 1034 -5.43 -2.08 35.67
C THR A 1034 -5.49 -1.44 34.27
N CYS A 1035 -6.47 -1.81 33.45
CA CYS A 1035 -6.61 -1.29 32.09
C CYS A 1035 -6.86 0.22 32.08
N VAL A 1036 -7.80 0.70 32.91
CA VAL A 1036 -8.11 2.12 33.01
C VAL A 1036 -6.92 2.90 33.58
N GLY A 1037 -6.23 2.35 34.58
CA GLY A 1037 -5.04 2.95 35.19
C GLY A 1037 -3.91 3.17 34.18
N ILE A 1038 -3.60 2.15 33.35
CA ILE A 1038 -2.56 2.24 32.31
C ILE A 1038 -2.94 3.26 31.25
N ALA A 1039 -4.19 3.24 30.76
CA ALA A 1039 -4.65 4.18 29.74
C ALA A 1039 -4.56 5.64 30.22
N LEU A 1040 -4.99 5.91 31.46
CA LEU A 1040 -4.89 7.22 32.08
C LEU A 1040 -3.44 7.64 32.34
N ALA A 1041 -2.55 6.70 32.67
CA ALA A 1041 -1.12 6.96 32.82
C ALA A 1041 -0.48 7.39 31.49
N CYS A 1042 -0.76 6.69 30.39
CA CYS A 1042 -0.28 7.07 29.06
C CYS A 1042 -0.78 8.46 28.65
N PHE A 1043 -2.06 8.75 28.91
CA PHE A 1043 -2.64 10.05 28.61
C PHE A 1043 -2.03 11.17 29.47
N CYS A 1044 -1.76 10.90 30.75
CA CYS A 1044 -1.02 11.80 31.62
C CYS A 1044 0.41 12.06 31.10
N ILE A 1045 1.13 11.02 30.68
CA ILE A 1045 2.50 11.15 30.14
C ILE A 1045 2.51 12.04 28.89
N MET A 1046 1.55 11.88 27.99
CA MET A 1046 1.41 12.74 26.82
C MET A 1046 1.21 14.21 27.22
N HIS A 1047 0.33 14.51 28.17
CA HIS A 1047 0.14 15.88 28.65
C HIS A 1047 1.36 16.44 29.40
N LEU A 1048 2.10 15.59 30.13
CA LEU A 1048 3.37 15.98 30.75
C LEU A 1048 4.43 16.33 29.68
N TYR A 1049 4.49 15.58 28.58
CA TYR A 1049 5.32 15.93 27.42
C TYR A 1049 4.93 17.30 26.85
N LEU A 1050 3.64 17.57 26.66
CA LEU A 1050 3.16 18.88 26.20
C LEU A 1050 3.54 20.01 27.17
N CYS A 1051 3.51 19.75 28.48
CA CYS A 1051 4.01 20.68 29.49
C CYS A 1051 5.52 20.92 29.37
N ILE A 1052 6.34 19.87 29.18
CA ILE A 1052 7.80 19.97 29.01
C ILE A 1052 8.15 20.89 27.83
N PHE A 1053 7.37 20.83 26.75
CA PHE A 1053 7.57 21.66 25.56
C PHE A 1053 6.73 22.95 25.54
N ASN A 1054 5.93 23.24 26.57
CA ASN A 1054 4.99 24.37 26.63
C ASN A 1054 4.04 24.47 25.42
N MET A 1055 3.61 23.34 24.89
CA MET A 1055 2.65 23.23 23.79
C MET A 1055 1.26 22.90 24.32
N THR A 1056 0.23 23.31 23.59
CA THR A 1056 -1.11 22.72 23.76
C THR A 1056 -1.31 21.58 22.77
N THR A 1057 -2.28 20.71 23.04
CA THR A 1057 -2.70 19.64 22.12
C THR A 1057 -3.12 20.21 20.77
N LEU A 1058 -3.88 21.32 20.76
CA LEU A 1058 -4.22 22.06 19.54
C LEU A 1058 -2.97 22.51 18.76
N GLU A 1059 -1.98 23.10 19.43
CA GLU A 1059 -0.76 23.55 18.77
C GLU A 1059 0.10 22.38 18.28
N TYR A 1060 0.11 21.27 19.01
CA TYR A 1060 0.79 20.04 18.58
C TYR A 1060 0.14 19.48 17.32
N CYS A 1061 -1.19 19.39 17.27
CA CYS A 1061 -1.92 18.90 16.10
C CYS A 1061 -1.83 19.86 14.90
N GLU A 1062 -1.98 21.18 15.09
CA GLU A 1062 -1.91 22.16 14.00
C GLU A 1062 -0.52 22.24 13.34
N LYS A 1063 0.53 21.82 14.03
CA LYS A 1063 1.93 22.05 13.63
C LYS A 1063 2.73 20.76 13.43
N ARG A 1064 2.10 19.60 13.54
CA ARG A 1064 2.72 18.28 13.37
C ARG A 1064 3.37 18.11 11.99
N ASP A 1065 2.78 18.72 10.96
CA ASP A 1065 3.23 18.62 9.57
C ASP A 1065 3.97 19.88 9.07
N CYS A 1066 4.21 20.85 9.95
CA CYS A 1066 4.93 22.08 9.60
C CYS A 1066 6.45 21.89 9.74
N ILE A 1067 7.11 21.63 8.61
CA ILE A 1067 8.58 21.60 8.52
C ILE A 1067 9.14 22.98 8.90
N GLY A 1068 10.02 23.03 9.91
CA GLY A 1068 10.67 24.26 10.37
C GLY A 1068 9.92 25.06 11.45
N TYR A 1069 8.91 24.50 12.11
CA TYR A 1069 8.23 25.18 13.23
C TYR A 1069 9.18 25.39 14.42
N ILE A 1070 9.43 26.66 14.77
CA ILE A 1070 10.14 27.04 15.99
C ILE A 1070 9.12 27.29 17.09
N ASN A 1071 9.22 26.52 18.17
CA ASN A 1071 8.35 26.70 19.33
C ASN A 1071 8.82 27.85 20.23
N TYR A 1072 8.40 29.07 19.88
CA TYR A 1072 8.76 30.30 20.60
C TYR A 1072 8.29 30.35 22.07
N TYR A 1073 7.38 29.46 22.48
CA TYR A 1073 6.87 29.39 23.85
C TYR A 1073 7.70 28.48 24.76
N HIS A 1074 8.62 27.70 24.21
CA HIS A 1074 9.52 26.86 24.99
C HIS A 1074 10.60 27.73 25.66
N VAL A 1075 10.53 27.87 26.99
CA VAL A 1075 11.48 28.67 27.78
C VAL A 1075 12.41 27.81 28.65
N GLY A 1076 12.51 26.52 28.36
CA GLY A 1076 13.26 25.51 29.12
C GLY A 1076 12.36 24.61 29.97
N VAL A 1077 12.75 23.33 30.11
CA VAL A 1077 11.94 22.27 30.73
C VAL A 1077 11.42 22.62 32.12
N LEU A 1078 12.32 23.01 33.03
CA LEU A 1078 11.96 23.35 34.41
C LEU A 1078 11.08 24.60 34.49
N ALA A 1079 11.36 25.61 33.66
CA ALA A 1079 10.56 26.83 33.61
C ALA A 1079 9.14 26.56 33.09
N ASN A 1080 9.00 25.68 32.09
CA ASN A 1080 7.70 25.28 31.55
C ASN A 1080 6.87 24.48 32.56
N LEU A 1081 7.50 23.55 33.29
CA LEU A 1081 6.83 22.81 34.36
C LEU A 1081 6.43 23.74 35.51
N HIS A 1082 7.31 24.66 35.91
CA HIS A 1082 7.00 25.66 36.92
C HIS A 1082 5.82 26.56 36.50
N GLN A 1083 5.70 26.92 35.21
CA GLN A 1083 4.54 27.69 34.71
C GLN A 1083 3.20 26.97 34.92
N VAL A 1084 3.17 25.63 34.81
CA VAL A 1084 1.94 24.84 34.94
C VAL A 1084 1.69 24.43 36.38
N PHE A 1085 2.70 23.90 37.08
CA PHE A 1085 2.54 23.28 38.40
C PHE A 1085 2.87 24.21 39.57
N GLY A 1086 3.64 25.27 39.33
CA GLY A 1086 4.16 26.16 40.38
C GLY A 1086 5.41 25.61 41.06
N GLN A 1087 5.65 26.08 42.27
CA GLN A 1087 6.73 25.58 43.12
C GLN A 1087 6.53 24.08 43.38
N LEU A 1088 7.64 23.35 43.50
CA LEU A 1088 7.62 21.89 43.68
C LEU A 1088 6.81 21.46 44.92
N SER A 1089 6.80 22.27 45.98
CA SER A 1089 6.05 22.05 47.22
C SER A 1089 4.53 21.96 47.04
N ILE A 1090 3.99 22.57 45.98
CA ILE A 1090 2.54 22.58 45.69
C ILE A 1090 2.21 21.92 44.34
N ALA A 1091 3.21 21.35 43.65
CA ALA A 1091 3.06 20.85 42.28
C ALA A 1091 2.00 19.76 42.17
N LEU A 1092 1.99 18.82 43.12
CA LEU A 1092 1.05 17.69 43.18
C LEU A 1092 -0.27 18.02 43.91
N LEU A 1093 -0.38 19.22 44.50
CA LEU A 1093 -1.59 19.65 45.22
C LEU A 1093 -2.56 20.38 44.27
N PRO A 1094 -3.88 20.16 44.41
CA PRO A 1094 -4.92 20.83 43.63
C PRO A 1094 -5.17 22.27 44.14
N ILE A 1095 -4.10 23.04 44.23
CA ILE A 1095 -4.05 24.44 44.64
C ILE A 1095 -3.47 25.26 43.49
N TYR A 1096 -4.03 26.46 43.29
CA TYR A 1096 -3.51 27.41 42.30
C TYR A 1096 -2.08 27.84 42.67
N PRO A 1097 -1.13 27.79 41.73
CA PRO A 1097 0.16 28.45 41.90
C PRO A 1097 0.02 29.97 42.14
N GLU A 1098 0.89 30.57 42.95
CA GLU A 1098 0.84 32.02 43.24
C GLU A 1098 0.95 32.87 41.97
N HIS A 1099 1.84 32.46 41.05
CA HIS A 1099 2.07 33.13 39.77
C HIS A 1099 0.88 33.02 38.79
N MET A 1100 -0.17 32.25 39.11
CA MET A 1100 -1.40 32.24 38.31
C MET A 1100 -2.11 33.59 38.31
N LYS A 1101 -1.96 34.40 39.37
CA LYS A 1101 -2.50 35.78 39.38
C LYS A 1101 -1.82 36.64 38.31
N GLU A 1102 -0.53 36.45 38.09
CA GLU A 1102 0.24 37.14 37.05
C GLU A 1102 -0.03 36.55 35.67
N LEU A 1103 -0.10 35.22 35.52
CA LEU A 1103 -0.45 34.56 34.25
C LEU A 1103 -1.87 34.90 33.76
N ARG A 1104 -2.79 35.20 34.68
CA ARG A 1104 -4.13 35.74 34.37
C ARG A 1104 -4.08 37.13 33.75
N ILE A 1105 -2.98 37.85 33.90
CA ILE A 1105 -2.79 39.24 33.45
C ILE A 1105 -1.82 39.28 32.25
N LYS A 1106 -0.76 38.48 32.29
CA LYS A 1106 0.33 38.45 31.30
C LYS A 1106 0.79 37.02 31.05
N PHE A 1107 0.50 36.51 29.85
CA PHE A 1107 1.11 35.27 29.38
C PHE A 1107 2.58 35.54 29.03
N PRO A 1108 3.55 34.67 29.39
CA PRO A 1108 4.94 34.88 29.03
C PRO A 1108 5.09 34.82 27.50
N THR A 1109 5.16 35.99 26.87
CA THR A 1109 5.52 36.15 25.47
C THR A 1109 7.04 36.27 25.40
N ASN A 1110 7.68 35.36 24.66
CA ASN A 1110 9.10 35.47 24.40
C ASN A 1110 9.34 36.68 23.47
N LYS A 1111 10.25 37.58 23.85
CA LYS A 1111 10.58 38.80 23.09
C LYS A 1111 11.09 38.51 21.67
N GLN A 1112 11.45 37.26 21.37
CA GLN A 1112 11.80 36.80 20.02
C GLN A 1112 10.64 36.87 19.01
N LYS A 1113 9.38 37.02 19.43
CA LYS A 1113 8.24 37.19 18.50
C LYS A 1113 8.28 38.53 17.73
N MET A 1114 9.13 39.48 18.15
CA MET A 1114 9.29 40.82 17.55
C MET A 1114 10.61 41.03 16.81
N GLN A 1115 11.50 40.02 16.76
CA GLN A 1115 12.70 39.98 15.91
C GLN A 1115 12.44 39.01 14.76
#